data_AF-A0A7W0ZVW6-F1
#
_entry.id   AF-A0A7W0ZVW6-F1
#
_cell.length_a   1.000
_cell.length_b   1.000
_cell.length_c   1.000
_cell.angle_alpha   90.00
_cell.angle_beta   90.00
_cell.angle_gamma   90.00
#
_symmetry.space_group_name_H-M   'P 1'
#
loop_
_entity.id
_entity.type
_entity.pdbx_description
1 polymer ?
#
loop_
_entity_poly.entity_id
_entity_poly.type
_entity_poly.pdbx_seq_one_letter_code
_entity_poly.pdbx_strand_id
1 'polypeptide(L)'
;MRMRKWLSVVLLAGCTVQATPTPQYGYQQQPQRPYPQQPPPPPEPAVYQPPVSEPTYQEPIGPVYVDVNFDLDGQSVPSIDVFYSELAPYGSWYDDKQFGWVFAPSDANYQPYMNGHWKWSDYGFTWVSNDPFGWATDHYGRWVWVNRWVWAPDLKWGPAWVQWRTGDGWVGWAPMGYSDDTYVPDEQWRFIPASQLTSIDLRRHYVTANFNTYIRGTNRIFRFHRNNKKDLWVAGPDEDWLRRNKINARRDRVALRELGRYDRDQYRQAEQKVRDNRREFQERKRREEQIRKDREAQLRRQEQERQREADERRRWEDERNRREEEQKRLDERRKRNEDEQRKAQDDAQKRRLEEERKKFEDERKKLDEQRQRQQDQDKKRREQDERERFEQQKKAQAELEKRRADDERRQQEERKKREEADKKKLDEDQRKRADEQRKQDDERKKKEDEDRKKLDQDQRKRLEEERKLADERKKKDEADKKKFDEDQRKRNDEQRKQAEDAERDRRKKEEDDRKRADEDRRKQADEQRKQADDKRKKDDEDRKRADEDRRKQADEQRKQADDKRRKDDEDRKRLDEDKRKQADEQRKRQDDEKRKKDEDDRKRLDEDRRKQADEQRKKQDDDRRQQDEKRKKDEDDRKRLDDDKRKQADEQRKREDEDRRKQADDQRKKQEDDRRQQDDKRKQADEDRKRLDDDKRKQADEQRKRQEDDQRKQADDRRQQDEKRKKDDEDRKRLDDDKRKQADEQRKRQEDDQRKQADEQRKRQEDDQRKQSDEKRKKDEDEKKNKK
;
A
#
# COMPACT_ATOMS: atom_id res chain seq x y z
N MET A 1 86.86 44.30 -80.59
CA MET A 1 88.27 43.90 -80.82
C MET A 1 88.56 42.55 -80.17
N ARG A 2 88.58 41.52 -81.03
CA ARG A 2 89.46 40.32 -81.04
C ARG A 2 89.66 39.55 -79.71
N MET A 3 88.90 38.50 -79.40
CA MET A 3 88.82 37.14 -80.01
C MET A 3 90.12 36.32 -79.99
N ARG A 4 90.00 35.06 -79.55
CA ARG A 4 90.41 33.76 -80.17
C ARG A 4 90.67 32.74 -79.04
N LYS A 5 90.32 31.45 -79.10
CA LYS A 5 89.84 30.55 -80.17
C LYS A 5 89.32 29.25 -79.56
N TRP A 6 88.38 28.61 -80.27
CA TRP A 6 87.98 27.21 -80.16
C TRP A 6 89.05 26.25 -80.69
N LEU A 7 89.10 25.02 -80.15
CA LEU A 7 89.33 23.77 -80.90
C LEU A 7 88.95 22.55 -80.05
N SER A 8 87.95 21.79 -80.55
CA SER A 8 87.66 20.40 -80.20
C SER A 8 88.51 19.44 -81.06
N VAL A 9 88.57 18.16 -80.63
CA VAL A 9 88.80 16.87 -81.35
C VAL A 9 89.78 16.00 -80.52
N VAL A 10 89.35 14.97 -79.76
CA VAL A 10 89.01 13.56 -80.16
C VAL A 10 90.33 12.75 -80.35
N LEU A 11 90.60 11.55 -79.80
CA LEU A 11 89.83 10.39 -79.33
C LEU A 11 90.75 9.44 -78.50
N LEU A 12 90.10 8.57 -77.70
CA LEU A 12 90.46 7.18 -77.33
C LEU A 12 91.63 6.88 -76.39
N ALA A 13 91.30 6.42 -75.17
CA ALA A 13 91.28 4.99 -74.81
C ALA A 13 91.57 4.81 -73.30
N GLY A 14 90.82 3.95 -72.63
CA GLY A 14 91.06 3.53 -71.24
C GLY A 14 89.79 3.64 -70.39
N CYS A 15 88.89 2.68 -70.52
CA CYS A 15 88.77 1.54 -69.61
C CYS A 15 88.12 1.87 -68.26
N THR A 16 86.88 1.38 -68.17
CA THR A 16 86.29 0.64 -67.05
C THR A 16 85.86 1.37 -65.77
N VAL A 17 84.53 1.41 -65.65
CA VAL A 17 83.72 1.10 -64.46
C VAL A 17 83.75 2.15 -63.33
N GLN A 18 82.87 3.13 -63.44
CA GLN A 18 82.25 3.74 -62.25
C GLN A 18 80.90 3.08 -61.98
N ALA A 19 80.82 2.57 -60.77
CA ALA A 19 79.69 1.86 -60.20
C ALA A 19 78.49 2.78 -60.01
N THR A 20 77.34 2.26 -60.40
CA THR A 20 76.01 2.64 -59.91
C THR A 20 75.92 2.50 -58.39
N PRO A 21 75.28 3.44 -57.71
CA PRO A 21 74.35 3.08 -56.65
C PRO A 21 72.92 3.39 -57.10
N THR A 22 72.25 2.30 -57.48
CA THR A 22 70.82 2.00 -57.33
C THR A 22 69.88 3.19 -57.05
N PRO A 23 69.00 3.56 -58.00
CA PRO A 23 67.80 4.29 -57.67
C PRO A 23 66.93 3.43 -56.74
N GLN A 24 66.60 3.99 -55.58
CA GLN A 24 65.53 3.48 -54.73
C GLN A 24 64.25 3.45 -55.56
N TYR A 25 63.68 2.25 -55.69
CA TYR A 25 62.42 1.96 -56.35
C TYR A 25 61.29 2.81 -55.74
N GLY A 26 61.02 3.95 -56.35
CA GLY A 26 59.69 4.55 -56.28
C GLY A 26 58.75 3.61 -57.01
N TYR A 27 57.88 2.92 -56.26
CA TYR A 27 56.69 2.31 -56.84
C TYR A 27 55.80 3.43 -57.36
N GLN A 28 56.07 3.83 -58.60
CA GLN A 28 55.13 4.51 -59.46
C GLN A 28 54.00 3.52 -59.71
N GLN A 29 52.93 3.58 -58.91
CA GLN A 29 51.71 2.88 -59.28
C GLN A 29 51.29 3.42 -60.64
N GLN A 30 51.30 2.54 -61.64
CA GLN A 30 50.61 2.80 -62.89
C GLN A 30 49.16 3.20 -62.56
N PRO A 31 48.57 4.19 -63.25
CA PRO A 31 47.13 4.40 -63.16
C PRO A 31 46.46 3.10 -63.59
N GLN A 32 45.76 2.47 -62.64
CA GLN A 32 44.97 1.26 -62.88
C GLN A 32 44.06 1.54 -64.08
N ARG A 33 44.22 0.76 -65.15
CA ARG A 33 43.19 0.71 -66.20
C ARG A 33 41.90 0.28 -65.51
N PRO A 34 40.77 0.96 -65.71
CA PRO A 34 39.52 0.50 -65.14
C PRO A 34 39.21 -0.88 -65.72
N TYR A 35 39.19 -1.90 -64.86
CA TYR A 35 38.55 -3.16 -65.19
C TYR A 35 37.10 -2.85 -65.56
N PRO A 36 36.55 -3.40 -66.65
CA PRO A 36 35.12 -3.30 -66.90
C PRO A 36 34.40 -3.93 -65.70
N GLN A 37 33.64 -3.11 -64.99
CA GLN A 37 32.75 -3.54 -63.90
C GLN A 37 31.89 -4.69 -64.43
N GLN A 38 31.96 -5.85 -63.79
CA GLN A 38 30.93 -6.87 -63.98
C GLN A 38 29.58 -6.23 -63.60
N PRO A 39 28.50 -6.42 -64.39
CA PRO A 39 27.19 -5.96 -63.96
C PRO A 39 26.84 -6.64 -62.62
N PRO A 40 26.21 -5.91 -61.68
CA PRO A 40 25.88 -6.46 -60.37
C PRO A 40 25.00 -7.71 -60.53
N PRO A 41 25.15 -8.73 -59.67
CA PRO A 41 24.24 -9.85 -59.66
C PRO A 41 22.80 -9.36 -59.45
N PRO A 42 21.80 -9.98 -60.08
CA PRO A 42 20.41 -9.60 -59.89
C PRO A 42 20.05 -9.67 -58.40
N PRO A 43 19.27 -8.71 -57.88
CA PRO A 43 18.94 -8.68 -56.47
C PRO A 43 18.22 -9.98 -56.09
N GLU A 44 18.72 -10.65 -55.05
CA GLU A 44 18.01 -11.75 -54.42
C GLU A 44 16.60 -11.28 -54.04
N PRO A 45 15.57 -12.14 -54.15
CA PRO A 45 14.22 -11.76 -53.74
C PRO A 45 14.29 -11.31 -52.29
N ALA A 46 13.85 -10.08 -52.04
CA ALA A 46 13.86 -9.48 -50.71
C ALA A 46 13.12 -10.43 -49.76
N VAL A 47 13.88 -11.18 -48.96
CA VAL A 47 13.36 -11.80 -47.76
C VAL A 47 12.88 -10.61 -46.94
N TYR A 48 11.56 -10.51 -46.76
CA TYR A 48 10.96 -9.51 -45.90
C TYR A 48 11.50 -9.75 -44.49
N GLN A 49 12.62 -9.10 -44.18
CA GLN A 49 12.97 -8.83 -42.81
C GLN A 49 11.96 -7.77 -42.39
N PRO A 50 11.05 -8.09 -41.44
CA PRO A 50 10.24 -7.04 -40.85
C PRO A 50 11.21 -5.93 -40.40
N PRO A 51 10.83 -4.64 -40.53
CA PRO A 51 11.68 -3.57 -40.06
C PRO A 51 12.15 -3.96 -38.67
N VAL A 52 13.45 -3.95 -38.45
CA VAL A 52 13.98 -3.97 -37.09
C VAL A 52 13.35 -2.74 -36.48
N SER A 53 12.26 -2.93 -35.74
CA SER A 53 11.71 -1.90 -34.89
C SER A 53 12.93 -1.41 -34.13
N GLU A 54 13.26 -0.11 -34.25
CA GLU A 54 14.16 0.54 -33.29
C GLU A 54 13.78 -0.05 -31.94
N PRO A 55 14.73 -0.61 -31.16
CA PRO A 55 14.37 -1.14 -29.87
C PRO A 55 13.62 0.00 -29.19
N THR A 56 12.31 -0.19 -28.98
CA THR A 56 11.51 0.75 -28.22
C THR A 56 12.26 0.85 -26.92
N TYR A 57 12.95 1.97 -26.72
CA TYR A 57 13.74 2.20 -25.52
C TYR A 57 12.72 2.32 -24.39
N GLN A 58 12.33 1.18 -23.85
CA GLN A 58 11.62 1.10 -22.61
C GLN A 58 12.66 1.48 -21.59
N GLU A 59 12.51 2.67 -20.99
CA GLU A 59 13.28 3.00 -19.81
C GLU A 59 13.13 1.83 -18.83
N PRO A 60 14.23 1.25 -18.35
CA PRO A 60 14.17 0.09 -17.49
C PRO A 60 13.27 0.41 -16.29
N ILE A 61 12.36 -0.53 -15.96
CA ILE A 61 11.35 -0.41 -14.90
C ILE A 61 11.99 -0.58 -13.51
N GLY A 62 13.21 -0.08 -13.33
CA GLY A 62 14.00 -0.25 -12.11
C GLY A 62 15.26 0.60 -12.11
N PRO A 63 15.99 0.60 -10.98
CA PRO A 63 17.19 1.42 -10.84
C PRO A 63 18.30 0.96 -11.78
N VAL A 64 18.80 1.90 -12.58
CA VAL A 64 19.97 1.76 -13.44
C VAL A 64 21.20 2.21 -12.67
N TYR A 65 22.18 1.33 -12.56
CA TYR A 65 23.48 1.62 -11.97
C TYR A 65 24.53 1.68 -13.07
N VAL A 66 25.14 2.84 -13.25
CA VAL A 66 26.23 3.05 -14.22
C VAL A 66 27.54 3.12 -13.47
N ASP A 67 28.43 2.17 -13.76
CA ASP A 67 29.79 2.17 -13.20
C ASP A 67 30.64 3.24 -13.90
N VAL A 68 31.24 4.13 -13.11
CA VAL A 68 32.11 5.23 -13.57
C VAL A 68 33.54 5.05 -13.07
N ASN A 69 34.50 5.30 -13.96
CA ASN A 69 35.93 5.05 -13.71
C ASN A 69 36.69 6.29 -13.18
N PHE A 70 36.05 7.13 -12.38
CA PHE A 70 36.69 8.25 -11.72
C PHE A 70 36.23 8.35 -10.26
N ASP A 71 37.06 8.96 -9.42
CA ASP A 71 36.75 9.24 -8.02
C ASP A 71 36.20 10.66 -7.86
N LEU A 72 35.56 10.93 -6.73
CA LEU A 72 35.09 12.26 -6.37
C LEU A 72 36.28 13.19 -6.09
N ASP A 73 36.29 14.37 -6.69
CA ASP A 73 37.33 15.37 -6.47
C ASP A 73 37.26 15.93 -5.04
N GLY A 74 38.40 16.37 -4.51
CA GLY A 74 38.49 16.92 -3.15
C GLY A 74 38.20 15.93 -2.02
N GLN A 75 38.14 16.45 -0.81
CA GLN A 75 37.82 15.71 0.41
C GLN A 75 36.36 15.94 0.81
N SER A 76 35.73 14.91 1.34
CA SER A 76 34.41 15.07 1.95
C SER A 76 34.51 15.83 3.27
N VAL A 77 33.40 16.38 3.74
CA VAL A 77 33.32 17.00 5.08
C VAL A 77 33.70 15.96 6.16
N PRO A 78 34.56 16.31 7.15
CA PRO A 78 35.10 15.34 8.12
C PRO A 78 34.09 14.82 9.15
N SER A 79 33.07 15.62 9.50
CA SER A 79 32.02 15.25 10.47
C SER A 79 30.73 16.01 10.20
N ILE A 80 29.59 15.41 10.58
CA ILE A 80 28.27 16.07 10.58
C ILE A 80 28.30 17.37 11.38
N ASP A 81 29.19 17.47 12.38
CA ASP A 81 29.34 18.65 13.22
C ASP A 81 29.65 19.95 12.51
N VAL A 82 30.35 19.84 11.39
CA VAL A 82 30.66 20.99 10.56
C VAL A 82 29.35 21.64 10.09
N PHE A 83 28.32 20.84 9.78
CA PHE A 83 27.03 21.35 9.36
C PHE A 83 26.34 22.12 10.50
N TYR A 84 26.41 21.66 11.75
CA TYR A 84 25.74 22.34 12.85
C TYR A 84 26.17 23.79 13.01
N SER A 85 27.49 24.04 13.01
CA SER A 85 28.02 25.40 13.16
C SER A 85 27.80 26.25 11.90
N GLU A 86 27.98 25.68 10.71
CA GLU A 86 27.91 26.43 9.46
C GLU A 86 26.45 26.74 9.04
N LEU A 87 25.47 25.91 9.44
CA LEU A 87 24.05 26.13 9.14
C LEU A 87 23.32 26.94 10.21
N ALA A 88 23.86 27.03 11.44
CA ALA A 88 23.22 27.75 12.55
C ALA A 88 22.73 29.18 12.21
N PRO A 89 23.42 29.99 11.38
CA PRO A 89 22.93 31.32 11.01
C PRO A 89 21.69 31.33 10.10
N TYR A 90 21.38 30.22 9.44
CA TYR A 90 20.38 30.16 8.37
C TYR A 90 19.07 29.47 8.77
N GLY A 91 18.97 29.01 10.01
CA GLY A 91 17.82 28.26 10.47
C GLY A 91 17.96 27.74 11.90
N SER A 92 17.13 26.77 12.25
CA SER A 92 17.08 26.18 13.59
C SER A 92 17.21 24.67 13.52
N TRP A 93 17.94 24.11 14.49
CA TRP A 93 18.08 22.69 14.67
C TRP A 93 17.10 22.18 15.74
N TYR A 94 16.41 21.09 15.46
CA TYR A 94 15.50 20.47 16.43
C TYR A 94 15.41 18.95 16.22
N ASP A 95 14.89 18.25 17.23
CA ASP A 95 14.69 16.81 17.16
C ASP A 95 13.33 16.48 16.54
N ASP A 96 13.34 15.98 15.31
CA ASP A 96 12.17 15.50 14.61
C ASP A 96 11.86 14.03 14.92
N LYS A 97 10.59 13.76 15.26
CA LYS A 97 9.81 12.53 15.03
C LYS A 97 10.54 11.31 14.44
N GLN A 98 10.82 11.48 13.19
CA GLN A 98 11.09 10.40 12.26
C GLN A 98 12.51 10.48 11.73
N PHE A 99 13.07 11.69 11.67
CA PHE A 99 14.33 11.96 11.01
C PHE A 99 15.47 12.36 11.95
N GLY A 100 15.20 12.48 13.26
CA GLY A 100 16.19 12.80 14.27
C GLY A 100 16.54 14.29 14.30
N TRP A 101 17.81 14.62 14.56
CA TRP A 101 18.24 16.01 14.68
C TRP A 101 18.35 16.67 13.30
N VAL A 102 17.33 17.45 12.95
CA VAL A 102 17.17 18.05 11.61
C VAL A 102 17.32 19.56 11.66
N PHE A 103 17.70 20.13 10.52
CA PHE A 103 17.76 21.56 10.29
C PHE A 103 16.50 22.04 9.56
N ALA A 104 15.83 23.04 10.12
CA ALA A 104 14.79 23.80 9.43
C ALA A 104 15.32 25.19 9.06
N PRO A 105 15.33 25.55 7.76
CA PRO A 105 15.65 26.91 7.32
C PRO A 105 14.78 27.97 8.01
N SER A 106 15.28 29.19 8.18
CA SER A 106 14.48 30.28 8.78
C SER A 106 13.24 30.63 7.96
N ASP A 107 13.32 30.54 6.63
CA ASP A 107 12.16 30.70 5.75
C ASP A 107 11.30 29.44 5.74
N ALA A 108 10.05 29.56 6.17
CA ALA A 108 9.07 28.48 6.19
C ALA A 108 8.66 28.01 4.77
N ASN A 109 8.78 28.90 3.77
CA ASN A 109 8.46 28.61 2.38
C ASN A 109 9.68 28.20 1.56
N TYR A 110 10.85 28.01 2.20
CA TYR A 110 12.05 27.55 1.54
C TYR A 110 11.79 26.23 0.79
N GLN A 111 12.23 26.14 -0.46
CA GLN A 111 12.18 24.92 -1.26
C GLN A 111 13.60 24.54 -1.70
N PRO A 112 14.06 23.32 -1.39
CA PRO A 112 15.35 22.83 -1.84
C PRO A 112 15.39 22.71 -3.36
N TYR A 113 16.59 22.85 -3.93
CA TYR A 113 16.80 22.77 -5.39
C TYR A 113 15.90 23.73 -6.19
N MET A 114 15.56 24.90 -5.63
CA MET A 114 14.78 25.95 -6.28
C MET A 114 15.62 27.15 -6.69
N ASN A 115 16.53 27.61 -5.81
CA ASN A 115 17.37 28.79 -6.02
C ASN A 115 18.76 28.39 -6.51
N GLY A 116 18.90 28.18 -7.82
CA GLY A 116 20.14 27.69 -8.42
C GLY A 116 19.91 27.24 -9.87
N HIS A 117 20.87 26.46 -10.39
CA HIS A 117 20.78 25.92 -11.75
C HIS A 117 21.46 24.55 -11.85
N TRP A 118 21.11 23.79 -12.89
CA TRP A 118 21.73 22.50 -13.20
C TRP A 118 22.93 22.68 -14.12
N LYS A 119 24.07 22.10 -13.73
CA LYS A 119 25.22 21.89 -14.63
C LYS A 119 25.36 20.41 -14.94
N TRP A 120 25.68 20.11 -16.19
CA TRP A 120 26.07 18.76 -16.58
C TRP A 120 27.56 18.58 -16.28
N SER A 121 27.91 17.75 -15.30
CA SER A 121 29.29 17.53 -14.86
C SER A 121 29.71 16.08 -15.08
N ASP A 122 30.95 15.74 -14.72
CA ASP A 122 31.41 14.35 -14.70
C ASP A 122 30.55 13.47 -13.77
N TYR A 123 29.97 14.04 -12.72
CA TYR A 123 29.12 13.34 -11.74
C TYR A 123 27.67 13.15 -12.21
N GLY A 124 27.30 13.61 -13.40
CA GLY A 124 25.92 13.72 -13.87
C GLY A 124 25.36 15.14 -13.68
N PHE A 125 24.04 15.27 -13.57
CA PHE A 125 23.44 16.57 -13.28
C PHE A 125 23.74 17.01 -11.85
N THR A 126 24.51 18.10 -11.73
CA THR A 126 24.92 18.71 -10.46
C THR A 126 24.14 19.99 -10.24
N TRP A 127 23.55 20.10 -9.06
CA TRP A 127 22.89 21.33 -8.65
C TRP A 127 23.93 22.35 -8.21
N VAL A 128 23.93 23.54 -8.79
CA VAL A 128 24.73 24.67 -8.33
C VAL A 128 23.80 25.64 -7.62
N SER A 129 23.91 25.66 -6.29
CA SER A 129 23.05 26.45 -5.42
C SER A 129 23.48 27.90 -5.34
N ASN A 130 22.50 28.80 -5.32
CA ASN A 130 22.71 30.20 -4.93
C ASN A 130 22.46 30.42 -3.44
N ASP A 131 22.02 29.38 -2.71
CA ASP A 131 21.80 29.46 -1.27
C ASP A 131 23.13 29.37 -0.51
N PRO A 132 23.35 30.19 0.53
CA PRO A 132 24.63 30.24 1.24
C PRO A 132 24.96 28.95 2.00
N PHE A 133 23.95 28.12 2.30
CA PHE A 133 24.09 26.80 2.92
C PHE A 133 23.88 25.64 1.92
N GLY A 134 23.64 25.95 0.64
CA GLY A 134 23.37 24.96 -0.41
C GLY A 134 24.55 24.04 -0.68
N TRP A 135 25.78 24.55 -0.54
CA TRP A 135 27.01 23.73 -0.62
C TRP A 135 26.95 22.49 0.28
N ALA A 136 26.33 22.60 1.45
CA ALA A 136 26.13 21.49 2.36
C ALA A 136 24.84 20.74 2.01
N THR A 137 23.70 21.42 2.11
CA THR A 137 22.40 20.75 2.14
C THR A 137 21.94 20.15 0.80
N ASP A 138 22.46 20.66 -0.33
CA ASP A 138 22.10 20.17 -1.65
C ASP A 138 22.93 18.94 -2.06
N HIS A 139 24.11 18.76 -1.44
CA HIS A 139 25.08 17.70 -1.76
C HIS A 139 25.23 16.62 -0.67
N TYR A 140 24.94 16.99 0.58
CA TYR A 140 24.98 16.14 1.76
C TYR A 140 23.60 16.01 2.38
N GLY A 141 23.40 14.99 3.22
CA GLY A 141 22.13 14.80 3.92
C GLY A 141 20.94 14.57 2.98
N ARG A 142 19.72 14.69 3.53
CA ARG A 142 18.46 14.48 2.82
C ARG A 142 17.43 15.51 3.23
N TRP A 143 16.83 16.15 2.23
CA TRP A 143 15.64 16.95 2.42
C TRP A 143 14.41 16.06 2.55
N VAL A 144 13.61 16.30 3.59
CA VAL A 144 12.39 15.56 3.89
C VAL A 144 11.25 16.54 4.18
N TRP A 145 10.02 16.12 3.84
CA TRP A 145 8.83 16.96 4.00
C TRP A 145 8.05 16.59 5.26
N VAL A 146 7.98 17.53 6.22
CA VAL A 146 7.19 17.43 7.47
C VAL A 146 6.33 18.69 7.63
N ASN A 147 5.39 18.89 6.71
CA ASN A 147 4.60 20.12 6.51
C ASN A 147 5.40 21.35 6.06
N ARG A 148 6.73 21.25 6.10
CA ARG A 148 7.72 22.15 5.53
C ARG A 148 8.96 21.34 5.18
N TRP A 149 9.87 21.93 4.41
CA TRP A 149 11.17 21.31 4.15
C TRP A 149 12.07 21.39 5.38
N VAL A 150 12.62 20.24 5.76
CA VAL A 150 13.68 20.10 6.78
C VAL A 150 14.76 19.19 6.24
N TRP A 151 15.98 19.38 6.72
CA TRP A 151 17.16 18.68 6.24
C TRP A 151 17.73 17.77 7.32
N ALA A 152 17.84 16.48 7.01
CA ALA A 152 18.48 15.49 7.85
C ALA A 152 19.95 15.31 7.42
N PRO A 153 20.93 15.54 8.32
CA PRO A 153 22.34 15.50 7.95
C PRO A 153 22.86 14.08 7.66
N ASP A 154 23.78 13.97 6.71
CA ASP A 154 24.56 12.75 6.39
C ASP A 154 25.87 13.16 5.70
N LEU A 155 26.91 12.33 5.78
CA LEU A 155 28.20 12.52 5.12
C LEU A 155 28.24 11.93 3.70
N LYS A 156 27.20 11.22 3.28
CA LYS A 156 27.11 10.68 1.91
C LYS A 156 26.89 11.81 0.91
N TRP A 157 27.93 12.04 0.09
CA TRP A 157 27.93 13.06 -0.95
C TRP A 157 27.21 12.60 -2.22
N GLY A 158 26.55 13.54 -2.90
CA GLY A 158 26.05 13.40 -4.27
C GLY A 158 25.97 14.75 -4.99
N PRO A 159 25.90 14.77 -6.34
CA PRO A 159 25.81 16.01 -7.12
C PRO A 159 24.46 16.72 -6.93
N ALA A 160 23.43 15.96 -6.58
CA ALA A 160 22.17 16.39 -5.97
C ALA A 160 21.40 15.14 -5.51
N TRP A 161 20.62 15.24 -4.44
CA TRP A 161 19.73 14.17 -3.97
C TRP A 161 18.29 14.50 -4.37
N VAL A 162 17.97 14.24 -5.64
CA VAL A 162 16.64 14.51 -6.22
C VAL A 162 16.06 13.29 -6.93
N GLN A 163 14.74 13.25 -7.01
CA GLN A 163 13.99 12.36 -7.88
C GLN A 163 13.80 13.07 -9.21
N TRP A 164 14.21 12.45 -10.31
CA TRP A 164 14.05 12.99 -11.65
C TRP A 164 12.79 12.46 -12.33
N ARG A 165 12.16 13.29 -13.15
CA ARG A 165 11.09 12.91 -14.07
C ARG A 165 11.28 13.52 -15.45
N THR A 166 10.91 12.79 -16.50
CA THR A 166 10.89 13.32 -17.87
C THR A 166 9.71 12.77 -18.67
N GLY A 167 9.25 13.51 -19.67
CA GLY A 167 8.15 13.11 -20.55
C GLY A 167 7.57 14.31 -21.29
N ASP A 168 7.07 14.10 -22.51
CA ASP A 168 6.40 15.13 -23.32
C ASP A 168 7.17 16.46 -23.49
N GLY A 169 8.50 16.40 -23.54
CA GLY A 169 9.36 17.59 -23.65
C GLY A 169 9.53 18.37 -22.34
N TRP A 170 9.10 17.81 -21.21
CA TRP A 170 9.27 18.34 -19.87
C TRP A 170 10.30 17.54 -19.08
N VAL A 171 10.98 18.24 -18.19
CA VAL A 171 11.83 17.65 -17.15
C VAL A 171 11.40 18.23 -15.81
N GLY A 172 11.38 17.38 -14.79
CA GLY A 172 11.11 17.81 -13.44
C GLY A 172 11.96 17.11 -12.41
N TRP A 173 12.07 17.76 -11.26
CA TRP A 173 12.76 17.24 -10.10
C TRP A 173 12.06 17.61 -8.81
N ALA A 174 12.30 16.80 -7.80
CA ALA A 174 11.91 17.04 -6.43
C ALA A 174 13.00 16.49 -5.50
N PRO A 175 13.16 17.00 -4.27
CA PRO A 175 14.09 16.42 -3.32
C PRO A 175 13.83 14.93 -3.07
N MET A 176 14.90 14.16 -2.89
CA MET A 176 14.83 12.74 -2.57
C MET A 176 15.32 12.54 -1.14
N GLY A 177 14.52 11.83 -0.34
CA GLY A 177 14.89 11.42 1.01
C GLY A 177 15.81 10.21 1.02
N TYR A 178 15.74 9.42 2.09
CA TYR A 178 16.57 8.21 2.23
C TYR A 178 16.07 7.03 1.38
N SER A 179 14.82 7.07 0.92
CA SER A 179 14.25 6.12 -0.02
C SER A 179 13.95 6.79 -1.36
N ASP A 180 14.01 6.02 -2.43
CA ASP A 180 13.68 6.50 -3.77
C ASP A 180 12.19 6.83 -3.89
N ASP A 181 11.30 6.22 -3.12
CA ASP A 181 9.86 6.51 -3.05
C ASP A 181 9.49 7.63 -2.07
N THR A 182 10.45 8.45 -1.63
CA THR A 182 10.20 9.54 -0.69
C THR A 182 9.03 10.40 -1.17
N TYR A 183 8.01 10.51 -0.32
CA TYR A 183 6.84 11.34 -0.59
C TYR A 183 7.23 12.81 -0.69
N VAL A 184 6.80 13.45 -1.77
CA VAL A 184 6.91 14.89 -2.00
C VAL A 184 5.56 15.38 -2.52
N PRO A 185 4.93 16.39 -1.90
CA PRO A 185 3.68 16.95 -2.42
C PRO A 185 3.83 17.45 -3.85
N ASP A 186 2.80 17.29 -4.66
CA ASP A 186 2.81 17.63 -6.09
C ASP A 186 3.26 19.08 -6.34
N GLU A 187 2.82 20.03 -5.51
CA GLU A 187 3.17 21.45 -5.63
C GLU A 187 4.64 21.74 -5.32
N GLN A 188 5.37 20.81 -4.72
CA GLN A 188 6.78 20.95 -4.40
C GLN A 188 7.69 20.40 -5.53
N TRP A 189 7.13 19.76 -6.55
CA TRP A 189 7.86 19.38 -7.74
C TRP A 189 8.11 20.57 -8.65
N ARG A 190 9.35 20.72 -9.13
CA ARG A 190 9.70 21.69 -10.17
C ARG A 190 9.65 21.04 -11.52
N PHE A 191 8.97 21.69 -12.47
CA PHE A 191 8.97 21.31 -13.88
C PHE A 191 9.35 22.51 -14.73
N ILE A 192 10.11 22.24 -15.79
CA ILE A 192 10.50 23.20 -16.83
C ILE A 192 10.48 22.49 -18.19
N PRO A 193 10.41 23.25 -19.31
CA PRO A 193 10.67 22.68 -20.63
C PRO A 193 12.09 22.09 -20.65
N ALA A 194 12.24 20.88 -21.19
CA ALA A 194 13.50 20.15 -21.22
C ALA A 194 14.65 20.96 -21.85
N SER A 195 14.35 21.77 -22.88
CA SER A 195 15.32 22.66 -23.54
C SER A 195 15.94 23.72 -22.62
N GLN A 196 15.31 24.03 -21.48
CA GLN A 196 15.77 25.04 -20.52
C GLN A 196 16.55 24.44 -19.34
N LEU A 197 16.81 23.13 -19.34
CA LEU A 197 17.41 22.42 -18.20
C LEU A 197 18.74 23.00 -17.72
N THR A 198 19.58 23.48 -18.64
CA THR A 198 20.89 24.07 -18.32
C THR A 198 20.86 25.61 -18.30
N SER A 199 19.67 26.24 -18.26
CA SER A 199 19.55 27.69 -18.11
C SER A 199 19.99 28.10 -16.71
N ILE A 200 20.73 29.21 -16.59
CA ILE A 200 21.15 29.77 -15.30
C ILE A 200 19.94 30.37 -14.56
N ASP A 201 18.93 30.86 -15.29
CA ASP A 201 17.71 31.45 -14.72
C ASP A 201 16.52 30.49 -14.85
N LEU A 202 16.61 29.35 -14.15
CA LEU A 202 15.55 28.34 -14.13
C LEU A 202 14.22 28.89 -13.60
N ARG A 203 14.27 29.91 -12.74
CA ARG A 203 13.08 30.47 -12.08
C ARG A 203 12.05 31.02 -13.05
N ARG A 204 12.49 31.56 -14.19
CA ARG A 204 11.59 32.05 -15.26
C ARG A 204 10.83 30.95 -15.98
N HIS A 205 11.29 29.71 -15.88
CA HIS A 205 10.77 28.58 -16.62
C HIS A 205 9.95 27.62 -15.75
N TYR A 206 9.90 27.86 -14.43
CA TYR A 206 9.13 27.02 -13.52
C TYR A 206 7.64 27.07 -13.85
N VAL A 207 7.08 25.88 -14.01
CA VAL A 207 5.64 25.67 -13.93
C VAL A 207 5.16 26.10 -12.55
N THR A 208 4.13 26.95 -12.51
CA THR A 208 3.55 27.49 -11.27
C THR A 208 2.17 26.92 -10.95
N ALA A 209 1.56 26.14 -11.84
CA ALA A 209 0.22 25.57 -11.68
C ALA A 209 0.08 24.22 -12.42
N ASN A 210 -0.98 23.47 -12.11
CA ASN A 210 -1.33 22.20 -12.75
C ASN A 210 -0.25 21.10 -12.60
N PHE A 211 0.44 21.05 -11.45
CA PHE A 211 1.50 20.08 -11.17
C PHE A 211 1.08 18.63 -11.44
N ASN A 212 -0.15 18.27 -11.09
CA ASN A 212 -0.69 16.92 -11.29
C ASN A 212 -0.65 16.47 -12.77
N THR A 213 -0.84 17.39 -13.74
CA THR A 213 -0.73 17.07 -15.17
C THR A 213 0.69 16.64 -15.52
N TYR A 214 1.70 17.36 -15.04
CA TYR A 214 3.10 17.03 -15.30
C TYR A 214 3.54 15.79 -14.53
N ILE A 215 3.08 15.61 -13.30
CA ILE A 215 3.35 14.39 -12.52
C ILE A 215 2.80 13.16 -13.24
N ARG A 216 1.57 13.21 -13.75
CA ARG A 216 0.97 12.07 -14.46
C ARG A 216 1.53 11.88 -15.87
N GLY A 217 1.90 12.96 -16.56
CA GLY A 217 2.42 12.92 -17.93
C GLY A 217 3.91 12.61 -18.05
N THR A 218 4.65 12.54 -16.95
CA THR A 218 6.09 12.26 -16.96
C THR A 218 6.41 10.96 -16.23
N ASN A 219 7.46 10.29 -16.67
CA ASN A 219 8.00 9.08 -16.07
C ASN A 219 9.19 9.40 -15.18
N ARG A 220 9.38 8.60 -14.12
CA ARG A 220 10.51 8.75 -13.20
C ARG A 220 11.78 8.17 -13.81
N ILE A 221 12.90 8.85 -13.60
CA ILE A 221 14.23 8.36 -13.96
C ILE A 221 14.92 7.83 -12.71
N PHE A 222 15.20 6.52 -12.68
CA PHE A 222 15.97 5.86 -11.64
C PHE A 222 17.38 5.58 -12.12
N ARG A 223 18.24 6.60 -12.15
CA ARG A 223 19.62 6.46 -12.64
C ARG A 223 20.64 6.91 -11.60
N PHE A 224 21.58 6.02 -11.32
CA PHE A 224 22.63 6.21 -10.33
C PHE A 224 24.00 5.94 -10.95
N HIS A 225 24.99 6.71 -10.52
CA HIS A 225 26.40 6.44 -10.81
C HIS A 225 27.04 5.74 -9.62
N ARG A 226 27.96 4.82 -9.91
CA ARG A 226 28.76 4.11 -8.92
C ARG A 226 30.24 4.17 -9.29
N ASN A 227 31.08 4.68 -8.41
CA ASN A 227 32.53 4.70 -8.65
C ASN A 227 33.23 3.40 -8.18
N ASN A 228 34.54 3.35 -8.38
CA ASN A 228 35.40 2.25 -7.94
C ASN A 228 35.39 2.02 -6.42
N LYS A 229 35.14 3.06 -5.62
CA LYS A 229 34.99 3.00 -4.16
C LYS A 229 33.60 2.54 -3.71
N LYS A 230 32.70 2.26 -4.67
CA LYS A 230 31.28 1.91 -4.46
C LYS A 230 30.45 3.05 -3.88
N ASP A 231 30.93 4.30 -3.95
CA ASP A 231 30.10 5.46 -3.70
C ASP A 231 29.00 5.48 -4.75
N LEU A 232 27.76 5.70 -4.32
CA LEU A 232 26.57 5.65 -5.16
C LEU A 232 25.82 6.96 -5.05
N TRP A 233 25.54 7.63 -6.17
CA TRP A 233 24.81 8.89 -6.19
C TRP A 233 23.84 8.99 -7.37
N VAL A 234 22.85 9.89 -7.29
CA VAL A 234 21.88 10.14 -8.37
C VAL A 234 22.57 10.86 -9.52
N ALA A 235 22.39 10.38 -10.75
CA ALA A 235 23.04 10.95 -11.93
C ALA A 235 22.10 11.80 -12.80
N GLY A 236 20.79 11.57 -12.70
CA GLY A 236 19.78 12.22 -13.55
C GLY A 236 19.75 11.70 -14.99
N PRO A 237 19.06 12.42 -15.90
CA PRO A 237 18.98 12.07 -17.32
C PRO A 237 20.35 11.82 -17.94
N ASP A 238 20.44 10.93 -18.93
CA ASP A 238 21.69 10.57 -19.59
C ASP A 238 21.96 11.40 -20.87
N GLU A 239 23.13 11.18 -21.47
CA GLU A 239 23.55 11.90 -22.68
C GLU A 239 22.64 11.60 -23.88
N ASP A 240 22.13 10.38 -23.99
CA ASP A 240 21.21 10.00 -25.07
C ASP A 240 19.86 10.72 -24.93
N TRP A 241 19.35 10.87 -23.71
CA TRP A 241 18.17 11.69 -23.42
C TRP A 241 18.41 13.16 -23.78
N LEU A 242 19.58 13.72 -23.47
CA LEU A 242 19.92 15.10 -23.83
C LEU A 242 19.96 15.30 -25.35
N ARG A 243 20.59 14.37 -26.09
CA ARG A 243 20.64 14.38 -27.55
C ARG A 243 19.23 14.33 -28.16
N ARG A 244 18.37 13.42 -27.67
CA ARG A 244 16.98 13.28 -28.14
C ARG A 244 16.15 14.54 -27.89
N ASN A 245 16.35 15.20 -26.75
CA ASN A 245 15.65 16.43 -26.40
C ASN A 245 16.33 17.71 -26.93
N LYS A 246 17.37 17.58 -27.76
CA LYS A 246 18.13 18.69 -28.38
C LYS A 246 18.70 19.66 -27.34
N ILE A 247 19.10 19.14 -26.18
CA ILE A 247 19.69 19.94 -25.09
C ILE A 247 21.20 20.00 -25.32
N ASN A 248 21.73 21.19 -25.56
CA ASN A 248 23.15 21.42 -25.70
C ASN A 248 23.81 21.61 -24.32
N ALA A 249 23.95 20.52 -23.58
CA ALA A 249 24.65 20.52 -22.30
C ALA A 249 26.14 20.26 -22.53
N ARG A 250 26.99 21.24 -22.20
CA ARG A 250 28.43 21.02 -22.14
C ARG A 250 28.79 20.39 -20.80
N ARG A 251 29.73 19.45 -20.83
CA ARG A 251 30.25 18.84 -19.61
C ARG A 251 31.23 19.82 -18.97
N ASP A 252 30.84 20.42 -17.85
CA ASP A 252 31.58 21.48 -17.17
C ASP A 252 32.17 20.97 -15.85
N ARG A 253 33.39 21.43 -15.55
CA ARG A 253 34.00 21.21 -14.24
C ARG A 253 33.38 22.18 -13.22
N VAL A 254 32.87 21.63 -12.12
CA VAL A 254 32.27 22.38 -11.02
C VAL A 254 33.32 22.62 -9.94
N ALA A 255 33.35 23.80 -9.34
CA ALA A 255 34.35 24.12 -8.31
C ALA A 255 34.10 23.30 -7.04
N LEU A 256 35.16 22.91 -6.31
CA LEU A 256 35.05 22.12 -5.07
C LEU A 256 34.09 22.76 -4.05
N ARG A 257 34.16 24.10 -3.92
CA ARG A 257 33.27 24.87 -3.03
C ARG A 257 31.80 24.73 -3.43
N GLU A 258 31.48 24.75 -4.72
CA GLU A 258 30.12 24.56 -5.22
C GLU A 258 29.65 23.12 -4.93
N LEU A 259 30.53 22.13 -5.06
CA LEU A 259 30.25 20.72 -4.69
C LEU A 259 30.17 20.49 -3.17
N GLY A 260 30.44 21.50 -2.34
CA GLY A 260 30.54 21.36 -0.89
C GLY A 260 31.71 20.49 -0.41
N ARG A 261 32.70 20.27 -1.27
CA ARG A 261 33.87 19.46 -0.97
C ARG A 261 35.06 20.35 -0.68
N TYR A 262 35.96 19.85 0.17
CA TYR A 262 37.08 20.61 0.69
C TYR A 262 38.36 20.30 -0.06
N ASP A 263 39.16 21.33 -0.29
CA ASP A 263 40.58 21.09 -0.55
C ASP A 263 41.27 20.56 0.72
N ARG A 264 42.56 20.23 0.61
CA ARG A 264 43.33 19.63 1.69
C ARG A 264 43.46 20.54 2.92
N ASP A 265 43.57 21.85 2.72
CA ASP A 265 43.79 22.80 3.80
C ASP A 265 42.47 23.17 4.49
N GLN A 266 41.41 23.36 3.71
CA GLN A 266 40.04 23.49 4.22
C GLN A 266 39.64 22.28 5.07
N TYR A 267 39.94 21.07 4.60
CA TYR A 267 39.66 19.84 5.35
C TYR A 267 40.36 19.84 6.71
N ARG A 268 41.65 20.19 6.74
CA ARG A 268 42.44 20.27 7.98
C ARG A 268 41.87 21.31 8.95
N GLN A 269 41.49 22.48 8.45
CA GLN A 269 40.87 23.53 9.27
C GLN A 269 39.53 23.08 9.84
N ALA A 270 38.69 22.42 9.03
CA ALA A 270 37.43 21.87 9.49
C ALA A 270 37.64 20.77 10.54
N GLU A 271 38.60 19.87 10.33
CA GLU A 271 38.96 18.83 11.29
C GLU A 271 39.47 19.42 12.61
N GLN A 272 40.29 20.48 12.54
CA GLN A 272 40.74 21.21 13.73
C GLN A 272 39.57 21.86 14.47
N LYS A 273 38.66 22.55 13.79
CA LYS A 273 37.45 23.12 14.40
C LYS A 273 36.60 22.05 15.09
N VAL A 274 36.42 20.89 14.45
CA VAL A 274 35.69 19.75 15.04
C VAL A 274 36.40 19.24 16.30
N ARG A 275 37.74 19.18 16.28
CA ARG A 275 38.55 18.78 17.43
C ARG A 275 38.48 19.80 18.57
N ASP A 276 38.52 21.08 18.27
CA ASP A 276 38.48 22.17 19.25
C ASP A 276 37.10 22.23 19.91
N ASN A 277 36.03 22.06 19.13
CA ASN A 277 34.64 22.03 19.60
C ASN A 277 34.19 20.63 20.06
N ARG A 278 35.11 19.68 20.27
CA ARG A 278 34.81 18.28 20.57
C ARG A 278 33.98 18.10 21.86
N ARG A 279 34.17 18.97 22.85
CA ARG A 279 33.41 18.90 24.12
C ARG A 279 31.95 19.28 23.90
N GLU A 280 31.70 20.40 23.24
CA GLU A 280 30.35 20.84 22.87
C GLU A 280 29.67 19.79 21.98
N PHE A 281 30.41 19.20 21.04
CA PHE A 281 29.93 18.08 20.24
C PHE A 281 29.54 16.87 21.08
N GLN A 282 30.38 16.42 22.00
CA GLN A 282 30.09 15.27 22.87
C GLN A 282 28.85 15.51 23.74
N GLU A 283 28.69 16.72 24.27
CA GLU A 283 27.52 17.11 25.05
C GLU A 283 26.25 17.12 24.18
N ARG A 284 26.31 17.68 22.97
CA ARG A 284 25.22 17.66 22.00
C ARG A 284 24.84 16.23 21.58
N LYS A 285 25.83 15.40 21.23
CA LYS A 285 25.63 13.99 20.86
C LYS A 285 25.00 13.17 21.99
N ARG A 286 25.41 13.39 23.24
CA ARG A 286 24.77 12.76 24.42
C ARG A 286 23.33 13.20 24.58
N ARG A 287 23.03 14.48 24.38
CA ARG A 287 21.67 15.02 24.44
C ARG A 287 20.78 14.41 23.35
N GLU A 288 21.26 14.32 22.12
CA GLU A 288 20.56 13.68 21.01
C GLU A 288 20.35 12.17 21.25
N GLU A 289 21.37 11.46 21.72
CA GLU A 289 21.26 10.04 22.04
C GLU A 289 20.24 9.79 23.16
N GLN A 290 20.20 10.68 24.17
CA GLN A 290 19.21 10.61 25.24
C GLN A 290 17.80 10.85 24.70
N ILE A 291 17.62 11.86 23.84
CA ILE A 291 16.32 12.13 23.19
C ILE A 291 15.88 10.92 22.34
N ARG A 292 16.78 10.32 21.56
CA ARG A 292 16.51 9.10 20.79
C ARG A 292 16.05 7.95 21.69
N LYS A 293 16.76 7.71 22.80
CA LYS A 293 16.40 6.67 23.78
C LYS A 293 15.04 6.95 24.42
N ASP A 294 14.76 8.19 24.78
CA ASP A 294 13.48 8.59 25.36
C ASP A 294 12.32 8.38 24.36
N ARG A 295 12.55 8.65 23.07
CA ARG A 295 11.60 8.35 21.99
C ARG A 295 11.42 6.86 21.79
N GLU A 296 12.49 6.07 21.68
CA GLU A 296 12.40 4.61 21.56
C GLU A 296 11.62 4.02 22.75
N ALA A 297 11.87 4.51 23.97
CA ALA A 297 11.11 4.12 25.14
C ALA A 297 9.63 4.55 25.07
N GLN A 298 9.33 5.72 24.51
CA GLN A 298 7.95 6.17 24.28
C GLN A 298 7.23 5.32 23.23
N LEU A 299 7.87 5.00 22.10
CA LEU A 299 7.31 4.14 21.06
C LEU A 299 7.08 2.73 21.60
N ARG A 300 8.03 2.19 22.37
CA ARG A 300 7.87 0.89 23.04
C ARG A 300 6.70 0.90 24.03
N ARG A 301 6.49 2.00 24.77
CA ARG A 301 5.32 2.17 25.64
C ARG A 301 4.02 2.21 24.85
N GLN A 302 3.96 2.96 23.76
CA GLN A 302 2.79 3.01 22.88
C GLN A 302 2.51 1.66 22.21
N GLU A 303 3.54 0.93 21.79
CA GLU A 303 3.39 -0.40 21.23
C GLU A 303 2.87 -1.39 22.28
N GLN A 304 3.39 -1.33 23.51
CA GLN A 304 2.87 -2.11 24.63
C GLN A 304 1.42 -1.76 24.96
N GLU A 305 1.05 -0.48 24.93
CA GLU A 305 -0.35 -0.05 25.11
C GLU A 305 -1.24 -0.56 23.98
N ARG A 306 -0.85 -0.40 22.71
CA ARG A 306 -1.59 -0.97 21.57
C ARG A 306 -1.75 -2.48 21.69
N GLN A 307 -0.72 -3.17 22.15
CA GLN A 307 -0.77 -4.61 22.33
C GLN A 307 -1.69 -4.99 23.50
N ARG A 308 -1.67 -4.24 24.61
CA ARG A 308 -2.64 -4.41 25.70
C ARG A 308 -4.06 -4.14 25.25
N GLU A 309 -4.31 -3.07 24.49
CA GLU A 309 -5.62 -2.77 23.93
C GLU A 309 -6.09 -3.86 22.96
N ALA A 310 -5.18 -4.40 22.13
CA ALA A 310 -5.49 -5.50 21.24
C ALA A 310 -5.82 -6.79 22.02
N ASP A 311 -5.05 -7.09 23.08
CA ASP A 311 -5.31 -8.23 23.97
C ASP A 311 -6.61 -8.05 24.76
N GLU A 312 -6.91 -6.84 25.24
CA GLU A 312 -8.19 -6.51 25.88
C GLU A 312 -9.36 -6.65 24.91
N ARG A 313 -9.23 -6.15 23.67
CA ARG A 313 -10.25 -6.34 22.63
C ARG A 313 -10.49 -7.83 22.35
N ARG A 314 -9.42 -8.62 22.22
CA ARG A 314 -9.54 -10.08 22.06
C ARG A 314 -10.26 -10.72 23.23
N ARG A 315 -9.94 -10.32 24.47
CA ARG A 315 -10.65 -10.81 25.67
C ARG A 315 -12.12 -10.44 25.66
N TRP A 316 -12.46 -9.21 25.28
CA TRP A 316 -13.85 -8.77 25.15
C TRP A 316 -14.61 -9.51 24.05
N GLU A 317 -13.96 -9.78 22.92
CA GLU A 317 -14.51 -10.60 21.83
C GLU A 317 -14.72 -12.06 22.27
N ASP A 318 -13.76 -12.66 22.97
CA ASP A 318 -13.86 -14.02 23.51
C ASP A 318 -14.96 -14.15 24.58
N GLU A 319 -15.07 -13.15 25.47
CA GLU A 319 -16.12 -13.05 26.49
C GLU A 319 -17.49 -12.92 25.81
N ARG A 320 -17.60 -12.08 24.79
CA ARG A 320 -18.82 -11.91 24.00
C ARG A 320 -19.21 -13.21 23.28
N ASN A 321 -18.27 -13.86 22.60
CA ASN A 321 -18.52 -15.14 21.93
C ASN A 321 -18.97 -16.21 22.93
N ARG A 322 -18.35 -16.29 24.12
CA ARG A 322 -18.80 -17.20 25.18
C ARG A 322 -20.23 -16.93 25.63
N ARG A 323 -20.62 -15.66 25.81
CA ARG A 323 -22.00 -15.29 26.16
C ARG A 323 -22.98 -15.63 25.04
N GLU A 324 -22.62 -15.38 23.79
CA GLU A 324 -23.44 -15.73 22.62
C GLU A 324 -23.60 -17.27 22.51
N GLU A 325 -22.55 -18.05 22.76
CA GLU A 325 -22.63 -19.52 22.82
C GLU A 325 -23.48 -20.02 23.99
N GLU A 326 -23.33 -19.45 25.18
CA GLU A 326 -24.12 -19.81 26.35
C GLU A 326 -25.60 -19.50 26.13
N GLN A 327 -25.90 -18.33 25.57
CA GLN A 327 -27.27 -17.93 25.22
C GLN A 327 -27.86 -18.87 24.17
N LYS A 328 -27.08 -19.24 23.15
CA LYS A 328 -27.51 -20.23 22.14
C LYS A 328 -27.79 -21.60 22.76
N ARG A 329 -26.97 -22.05 23.71
CA ARG A 329 -27.23 -23.30 24.46
C ARG A 329 -28.50 -23.23 25.30
N LEU A 330 -28.75 -22.08 25.94
CA LEU A 330 -29.97 -21.86 26.70
C LEU A 330 -31.21 -21.85 25.80
N ASP A 331 -31.13 -21.20 24.64
CA ASP A 331 -32.20 -21.16 23.64
C ASP A 331 -32.46 -22.54 23.04
N GLU A 332 -31.41 -23.32 22.71
CA GLU A 332 -31.54 -24.71 22.27
C GLU A 332 -32.18 -25.59 23.35
N ARG A 333 -31.79 -25.42 24.62
CA ARG A 333 -32.38 -26.16 25.74
C ARG A 333 -33.84 -25.78 25.95
N ARG A 334 -34.16 -24.49 25.86
CA ARG A 334 -35.53 -23.99 25.95
C ARG A 334 -36.39 -24.55 24.83
N LYS A 335 -35.90 -24.50 23.59
CA LYS A 335 -36.61 -25.07 22.43
C LYS A 335 -36.85 -26.56 22.59
N ARG A 336 -35.84 -27.32 23.05
CA ARG A 336 -35.99 -28.75 23.35
C ARG A 336 -37.08 -29.00 24.40
N ASN A 337 -37.09 -28.22 25.48
CA ASN A 337 -38.12 -28.34 26.52
C ASN A 337 -39.52 -27.98 25.99
N GLU A 338 -39.63 -26.95 25.15
CA GLU A 338 -40.89 -26.54 24.51
C GLU A 338 -41.40 -27.61 23.53
N ASP A 339 -40.51 -28.21 22.73
CA ASP A 339 -40.84 -29.32 21.82
C ASP A 339 -41.28 -30.58 22.60
N GLU A 340 -40.61 -30.87 23.72
CA GLU A 340 -40.94 -32.01 24.60
C GLU A 340 -42.29 -31.78 25.32
N GLN A 341 -42.57 -30.55 25.75
CA GLN A 341 -43.90 -30.18 26.27
C GLN A 341 -44.99 -30.27 25.21
N ARG A 342 -44.75 -29.76 23.99
CA ARG A 342 -45.70 -29.90 22.88
C ARG A 342 -46.00 -31.35 22.57
N LYS A 343 -44.96 -32.19 22.49
CA LYS A 343 -45.13 -33.63 22.26
C LYS A 343 -45.92 -34.30 23.38
N ALA A 344 -45.66 -33.95 24.63
CA ALA A 344 -46.43 -34.46 25.77
C ALA A 344 -47.90 -33.99 25.75
N GLN A 345 -48.16 -32.75 25.32
CA GLN A 345 -49.52 -32.24 25.13
C GLN A 345 -50.25 -32.95 23.99
N ASP A 346 -49.60 -33.15 22.84
CA ASP A 346 -50.15 -33.86 21.70
C ASP A 346 -50.45 -35.33 22.05
N ASP A 347 -49.54 -36.01 22.75
CA ASP A 347 -49.74 -37.38 23.22
C ASP A 347 -50.88 -37.47 24.25
N ALA A 348 -50.99 -36.51 25.16
CA ALA A 348 -52.10 -36.44 26.13
C ALA A 348 -53.45 -36.17 25.43
N GLN A 349 -53.47 -35.29 24.43
CA GLN A 349 -54.67 -34.99 23.64
C GLN A 349 -55.09 -36.20 22.80
N LYS A 350 -54.14 -36.91 22.21
CA LYS A 350 -54.41 -38.16 21.48
C LYS A 350 -55.01 -39.23 22.39
N ARG A 351 -54.47 -39.42 23.60
CA ARG A 351 -55.04 -40.34 24.60
C ARG A 351 -56.45 -39.96 25.00
N ARG A 352 -56.73 -38.67 25.21
CA ARG A 352 -58.09 -38.18 25.51
C ARG A 352 -59.07 -38.45 24.37
N LEU A 353 -58.68 -38.16 23.13
CA LEU A 353 -59.50 -38.44 21.94
C LEU A 353 -59.74 -39.94 21.76
N GLU A 354 -58.77 -40.78 22.09
CA GLU A 354 -58.88 -42.24 22.00
C GLU A 354 -59.78 -42.82 23.11
N GLU A 355 -59.70 -42.27 24.33
CA GLU A 355 -60.63 -42.58 25.42
C GLU A 355 -62.06 -42.14 25.11
N GLU A 356 -62.25 -40.94 24.54
CA GLU A 356 -63.58 -40.48 24.08
C GLU A 356 -64.12 -41.36 22.96
N ARG A 357 -63.28 -41.73 21.98
CA ARG A 357 -63.69 -42.65 20.91
C ARG A 357 -64.13 -44.00 21.47
N LYS A 358 -63.39 -44.54 22.44
CA LYS A 358 -63.72 -45.79 23.11
C LYS A 358 -65.02 -45.70 23.90
N LYS A 359 -65.26 -44.60 24.62
CA LYS A 359 -66.55 -44.34 25.29
C LYS A 359 -67.70 -44.28 24.30
N PHE A 360 -67.52 -43.58 23.17
CA PHE A 360 -68.52 -43.49 22.12
C PHE A 360 -68.82 -44.85 21.48
N GLU A 361 -67.79 -45.68 21.30
CA GLU A 361 -67.90 -47.03 20.75
C GLU A 361 -68.61 -47.99 21.72
N ASP A 362 -68.29 -47.92 23.02
CA ASP A 362 -68.99 -48.67 24.07
C ASP A 362 -70.46 -48.23 24.23
N GLU A 363 -70.74 -46.93 24.10
CA GLU A 363 -72.11 -46.40 24.14
C GLU A 363 -72.91 -46.82 22.91
N ARG A 364 -72.30 -46.79 21.71
CA ARG A 364 -72.92 -47.31 20.49
C ARG A 364 -73.20 -48.80 20.60
N LYS A 365 -72.28 -49.59 21.16
CA LYS A 365 -72.45 -51.03 21.37
C LYS A 365 -73.59 -51.34 22.35
N LYS A 366 -73.74 -50.54 23.42
CA LYS A 366 -74.88 -50.64 24.33
C LYS A 366 -76.21 -50.29 23.65
N LEU A 367 -76.21 -49.27 22.80
CA LEU A 367 -77.38 -48.87 22.02
C LEU A 367 -77.79 -49.98 21.04
N ASP A 368 -76.81 -50.59 20.36
CA ASP A 368 -77.03 -51.71 19.44
C ASP A 368 -77.55 -52.96 20.18
N GLU A 369 -76.98 -53.31 21.34
CA GLU A 369 -77.50 -54.40 22.19
C GLU A 369 -78.93 -54.14 22.69
N GLN A 370 -79.24 -52.90 23.06
CA GLN A 370 -80.59 -52.52 23.50
C GLN A 370 -81.58 -52.63 22.34
N ARG A 371 -81.18 -52.21 21.14
CA ARG A 371 -81.97 -52.33 19.91
C ARG A 371 -82.19 -53.79 19.52
N GLN A 372 -81.17 -54.63 19.66
CA GLN A 372 -81.25 -56.07 19.42
C GLN A 372 -82.23 -56.76 20.38
N ARG A 373 -82.15 -56.43 21.68
CA ARG A 373 -83.10 -56.95 22.69
C ARG A 373 -84.54 -56.53 22.41
N GLN A 374 -84.75 -55.30 21.94
CA GLN A 374 -86.07 -54.83 21.51
C GLN A 374 -86.59 -55.60 20.30
N GLN A 375 -85.73 -55.82 19.30
CA GLN A 375 -86.09 -56.62 18.13
C GLN A 375 -86.42 -58.08 18.49
N ASP A 376 -85.68 -58.69 19.42
CA ASP A 376 -85.95 -60.04 19.90
C ASP A 376 -87.25 -60.13 20.71
N GLN A 377 -87.58 -59.10 21.50
CA GLN A 377 -88.87 -59.01 22.21
C GLN A 377 -90.04 -58.83 21.24
N ASP A 378 -89.90 -57.95 20.24
CA ASP A 378 -90.90 -57.74 19.20
C ASP A 378 -91.10 -59.00 18.35
N LYS A 379 -90.02 -59.74 18.06
CA LYS A 379 -90.08 -61.01 17.35
C LYS A 379 -90.85 -62.07 18.16
N LYS A 380 -90.55 -62.22 19.46
CA LYS A 380 -91.30 -63.13 20.35
C LYS A 380 -92.77 -62.76 20.46
N ARG A 381 -93.09 -61.46 20.51
CA ARG A 381 -94.46 -60.96 20.55
C ARG A 381 -95.21 -61.27 19.26
N ARG A 382 -94.56 -61.09 18.10
CA ARG A 382 -95.11 -61.48 16.78
C ARG A 382 -95.31 -62.99 16.65
N GLU A 383 -94.37 -63.81 17.12
CA GLU A 383 -94.50 -65.28 17.13
C GLU A 383 -95.63 -65.76 18.05
N GLN A 384 -95.90 -65.04 19.15
CA GLN A 384 -96.99 -65.32 20.08
C GLN A 384 -98.35 -64.89 19.49
N ASP A 385 -98.43 -63.72 18.86
CA ASP A 385 -99.62 -63.26 18.12
C ASP A 385 -99.95 -64.18 16.93
N GLU A 386 -98.94 -64.71 16.22
CA GLU A 386 -99.12 -65.70 15.16
C GLU A 386 -99.62 -67.05 15.69
N ARG A 387 -99.10 -67.52 16.84
CA ARG A 387 -99.60 -68.74 17.49
C ARG A 387 -101.06 -68.61 17.90
N GLU A 388 -101.46 -67.47 18.49
CA GLU A 388 -102.85 -67.22 18.87
C GLU A 388 -103.79 -67.11 17.65
N ARG A 389 -103.33 -66.47 16.56
CA ARG A 389 -104.08 -66.44 15.29
C ARG A 389 -104.23 -67.83 14.67
N PHE A 390 -103.18 -68.66 14.72
CA PHE A 390 -103.21 -70.04 14.21
C PHE A 390 -104.16 -70.93 15.04
N GLU A 391 -104.24 -70.72 16.35
CA GLU A 391 -105.12 -71.43 17.26
C GLU A 391 -106.60 -70.99 17.13
N GLN A 392 -106.86 -69.69 16.84
CA GLN A 392 -108.19 -69.19 16.47
C GLN A 392 -108.66 -69.71 15.10
N GLN A 393 -107.76 -69.82 14.11
CA GLN A 393 -108.08 -70.37 12.79
C GLN A 393 -108.47 -71.85 12.87
N LYS A 394 -107.79 -72.63 13.74
CA LYS A 394 -108.07 -74.05 13.99
C LYS A 394 -109.42 -74.28 14.70
N LYS A 395 -109.84 -73.36 15.58
CA LYS A 395 -111.18 -73.37 16.21
C LYS A 395 -112.30 -73.01 15.24
N ALA A 396 -112.08 -72.06 14.33
CA ALA A 396 -113.06 -71.69 13.31
C ALA A 396 -113.24 -72.77 12.22
N GLN A 397 -112.19 -73.54 11.92
CA GLN A 397 -112.23 -74.62 10.93
C GLN A 397 -112.95 -75.89 11.46
N ALA A 398 -112.88 -76.16 12.76
CA ALA A 398 -113.59 -77.25 13.42
C ALA A 398 -115.10 -77.00 13.62
N GLU A 399 -115.55 -75.75 13.57
CA GLU A 399 -116.98 -75.37 13.70
C GLU A 399 -117.72 -75.37 12.34
N LEU A 400 -116.98 -75.20 11.23
CA LEU A 400 -117.53 -75.26 9.87
C LEU A 400 -117.69 -76.72 9.35
N GLU A 401 -116.89 -77.66 9.85
CA GLU A 401 -116.97 -79.09 9.51
C GLU A 401 -118.12 -79.82 10.23
N LYS A 402 -118.67 -79.26 11.32
CA LYS A 402 -119.83 -79.81 12.03
C LYS A 402 -121.18 -79.37 11.46
N ARG A 403 -121.18 -78.51 10.43
CA ARG A 403 -122.38 -78.04 9.70
C ARG A 403 -122.46 -78.53 8.24
N ARG A 404 -121.51 -79.36 7.79
CA ARG A 404 -121.44 -79.90 6.42
C ARG A 404 -121.33 -81.43 6.42
N ALA A 405 -122.30 -82.09 7.05
CA ALA A 405 -122.39 -83.55 7.04
C ALA A 405 -123.74 -84.14 6.60
N ASP A 406 -124.75 -83.34 6.24
CA ASP A 406 -126.10 -83.90 6.03
C ASP A 406 -126.96 -83.20 4.97
N ASP A 407 -126.35 -82.64 3.92
CA ASP A 407 -127.13 -82.37 2.71
C ASP A 407 -126.29 -82.47 1.44
N GLU A 408 -126.83 -83.29 0.53
CA GLU A 408 -126.59 -83.26 -0.91
C GLU A 408 -125.41 -84.08 -1.45
N ARG A 409 -125.45 -85.36 -1.06
CA ARG A 409 -125.37 -86.45 -2.04
C ARG A 409 -126.67 -86.51 -2.86
N ARG A 410 -126.86 -85.54 -3.76
CA ARG A 410 -127.77 -85.67 -4.91
C ARG A 410 -126.99 -85.34 -6.18
N GLN A 411 -126.45 -86.43 -6.72
CA GLN A 411 -126.01 -86.66 -8.09
C GLN A 411 -126.58 -85.67 -9.12
N GLN A 412 -125.71 -85.01 -9.90
CA GLN A 412 -125.16 -85.43 -11.20
C GLN A 412 -126.08 -85.10 -12.38
N GLU A 413 -125.41 -84.94 -13.55
CA GLU A 413 -125.96 -84.82 -14.92
C GLU A 413 -126.28 -83.37 -15.32
N GLU A 414 -125.34 -82.58 -15.85
CA GLU A 414 -124.68 -82.68 -17.16
C GLU A 414 -123.29 -81.99 -17.08
N ARG A 415 -122.11 -82.59 -17.32
CA ARG A 415 -121.60 -83.24 -18.55
C ARG A 415 -122.12 -82.52 -19.80
N LYS A 416 -121.38 -81.79 -20.63
CA LYS A 416 -120.04 -82.02 -21.19
C LYS A 416 -119.82 -80.93 -22.26
N LYS A 417 -118.60 -80.39 -22.39
CA LYS A 417 -117.83 -80.47 -23.66
C LYS A 417 -116.43 -79.87 -23.47
N ARG A 418 -115.42 -80.72 -23.72
CA ARG A 418 -114.14 -80.46 -24.42
C ARG A 418 -113.10 -79.62 -23.64
N GLU A 419 -111.96 -80.15 -23.15
CA GLU A 419 -110.83 -80.79 -23.88
C GLU A 419 -110.57 -80.10 -25.22
N GLU A 420 -109.45 -79.43 -25.47
CA GLU A 420 -108.05 -79.88 -25.49
C GLU A 420 -107.36 -78.80 -26.38
N ALA A 421 -106.06 -78.57 -26.51
CA ALA A 421 -104.79 -79.08 -26.02
C ALA A 421 -103.81 -77.95 -26.46
N ASP A 422 -102.79 -77.58 -25.69
CA ASP A 422 -101.43 -78.13 -25.67
C ASP A 422 -100.39 -77.08 -26.08
N LYS A 423 -99.41 -76.92 -25.17
CA LYS A 423 -97.96 -76.85 -25.43
C LYS A 423 -97.34 -75.83 -26.41
N LYS A 424 -96.50 -75.00 -25.76
CA LYS A 424 -95.02 -74.90 -25.88
C LYS A 424 -94.39 -73.78 -26.75
N LYS A 425 -93.44 -73.11 -26.08
CA LYS A 425 -92.09 -72.65 -26.49
C LYS A 425 -91.86 -71.20 -26.98
N LEU A 426 -90.94 -70.57 -26.23
CA LEU A 426 -89.71 -69.84 -26.60
C LEU A 426 -89.79 -68.43 -27.23
N ASP A 427 -89.25 -67.49 -26.43
CA ASP A 427 -88.59 -66.19 -26.63
C ASP A 427 -88.91 -65.20 -27.78
N GLU A 428 -89.16 -63.99 -27.25
CA GLU A 428 -88.57 -62.68 -27.57
C GLU A 428 -89.13 -61.84 -28.74
N ASP A 429 -89.56 -60.63 -28.34
CA ASP A 429 -89.22 -59.32 -28.91
C ASP A 429 -90.41 -58.38 -29.08
N GLN A 430 -90.12 -57.14 -28.74
CA GLN A 430 -91.00 -55.97 -28.70
C GLN A 430 -91.52 -55.63 -30.10
N ARG A 431 -92.71 -55.02 -30.13
CA ARG A 431 -92.91 -53.62 -30.57
C ARG A 431 -94.41 -53.29 -30.60
N LYS A 432 -94.81 -52.26 -29.85
CA LYS A 432 -95.09 -50.91 -30.38
C LYS A 432 -96.30 -50.96 -31.32
N ARG A 433 -97.30 -50.12 -31.15
CA ARG A 433 -97.16 -48.68 -30.96
C ARG A 433 -98.58 -48.13 -30.96
N ALA A 434 -98.69 -46.96 -30.36
CA ALA A 434 -99.51 -45.88 -30.89
C ALA A 434 -101.02 -46.10 -30.76
N ASP A 435 -101.82 -45.19 -30.24
CA ASP A 435 -101.67 -43.78 -29.89
C ASP A 435 -103.16 -43.31 -29.87
N GLU A 436 -103.60 -42.20 -29.30
CA GLU A 436 -102.91 -40.94 -29.09
C GLU A 436 -103.80 -40.09 -28.16
N GLN A 437 -103.15 -39.34 -27.28
CA GLN A 437 -103.51 -37.92 -27.05
C GLN A 437 -104.90 -37.52 -26.50
N ARG A 438 -105.31 -38.08 -25.37
CA ARG A 438 -105.81 -37.21 -24.27
C ARG A 438 -105.08 -37.38 -22.94
N LYS A 439 -103.95 -38.07 -23.02
CA LYS A 439 -102.89 -38.22 -22.02
C LYS A 439 -101.90 -37.05 -22.02
N GLN A 440 -102.25 -35.86 -22.55
CA GLN A 440 -101.26 -34.77 -22.77
C GLN A 440 -101.49 -33.44 -22.03
N ASP A 441 -102.68 -33.10 -21.50
CA ASP A 441 -102.87 -31.77 -20.87
C ASP A 441 -103.03 -31.77 -19.34
N ASP A 442 -103.61 -32.81 -18.72
CA ASP A 442 -103.87 -32.81 -17.27
C ASP A 442 -102.75 -33.44 -16.41
N GLU A 443 -101.90 -34.32 -16.96
CA GLU A 443 -100.69 -34.81 -16.28
C GLU A 443 -99.52 -33.82 -16.34
N ARG A 444 -99.52 -32.88 -17.30
CA ARG A 444 -98.40 -31.96 -17.54
C ARG A 444 -98.31 -30.86 -16.48
N LYS A 445 -99.44 -30.35 -15.96
CA LYS A 445 -99.47 -29.31 -14.91
C LYS A 445 -99.26 -29.83 -13.48
N LYS A 446 -99.56 -31.10 -13.18
CA LYS A 446 -99.45 -31.65 -11.82
C LYS A 446 -98.07 -32.24 -11.51
N LYS A 447 -97.32 -32.66 -12.54
CA LYS A 447 -95.94 -33.16 -12.41
C LYS A 447 -94.88 -32.06 -12.48
N GLU A 448 -95.13 -30.97 -13.21
CA GLU A 448 -94.21 -29.82 -13.31
C GLU A 448 -94.04 -29.05 -11.96
N ASP A 449 -95.05 -28.99 -11.08
CA ASP A 449 -94.95 -28.29 -9.79
C ASP A 449 -94.36 -29.13 -8.63
N GLU A 450 -94.50 -30.46 -8.67
CA GLU A 450 -93.90 -31.37 -7.66
C GLU A 450 -92.43 -31.68 -7.96
N ASP A 451 -92.04 -31.85 -9.23
CA ASP A 451 -90.63 -32.07 -9.60
C ASP A 451 -89.80 -30.78 -9.49
N ARG A 452 -90.38 -29.59 -9.70
CA ARG A 452 -89.68 -28.31 -9.55
C ARG A 452 -89.34 -27.96 -8.09
N LYS A 453 -90.12 -28.45 -7.11
CA LYS A 453 -89.84 -28.24 -5.67
C LYS A 453 -88.80 -29.21 -5.11
N LYS A 454 -88.72 -30.45 -5.61
CA LYS A 454 -87.67 -31.42 -5.22
C LYS A 454 -86.34 -31.19 -5.92
N LEU A 455 -86.35 -30.80 -7.20
CA LEU A 455 -85.12 -30.54 -7.95
C LEU A 455 -84.37 -29.29 -7.45
N ASP A 456 -85.08 -28.22 -7.04
CA ASP A 456 -84.48 -26.96 -6.59
C ASP A 456 -83.86 -27.05 -5.17
N GLN A 457 -84.41 -27.90 -4.30
CA GLN A 457 -83.88 -28.11 -2.94
C GLN A 457 -82.64 -29.03 -2.93
N ASP A 458 -82.60 -30.06 -3.78
CA ASP A 458 -81.45 -30.95 -3.92
C ASP A 458 -80.33 -30.33 -4.78
N GLN A 459 -80.65 -29.53 -5.80
CA GLN A 459 -79.63 -28.76 -6.54
C GLN A 459 -79.00 -27.66 -5.67
N ARG A 460 -79.77 -26.96 -4.83
CA ARG A 460 -79.20 -25.98 -3.87
C ARG A 460 -78.28 -26.63 -2.85
N LYS A 461 -78.66 -27.77 -2.25
CA LYS A 461 -77.80 -28.50 -1.31
C LYS A 461 -76.52 -29.01 -1.97
N ARG A 462 -76.62 -29.58 -3.18
CA ARG A 462 -75.43 -30.03 -3.94
C ARG A 462 -74.51 -28.87 -4.32
N LEU A 463 -75.05 -27.75 -4.82
CA LEU A 463 -74.25 -26.57 -5.16
C LEU A 463 -73.62 -25.91 -3.92
N GLU A 464 -74.27 -25.97 -2.76
CA GLU A 464 -73.75 -25.44 -1.50
C GLU A 464 -72.68 -26.35 -0.88
N GLU A 465 -72.85 -27.68 -0.92
CA GLU A 465 -71.80 -28.64 -0.57
C GLU A 465 -70.61 -28.59 -1.52
N GLU A 466 -70.85 -28.45 -2.84
CA GLU A 466 -69.81 -28.35 -3.85
C GLU A 466 -69.03 -27.03 -3.72
N ARG A 467 -69.70 -25.91 -3.37
CA ARG A 467 -69.02 -24.65 -3.01
C ARG A 467 -68.19 -24.79 -1.73
N LYS A 468 -68.69 -25.47 -0.70
CA LYS A 468 -67.92 -25.72 0.54
C LYS A 468 -66.69 -26.58 0.27
N LEU A 469 -66.81 -27.65 -0.51
CA LEU A 469 -65.70 -28.49 -0.93
C LEU A 469 -64.71 -27.75 -1.84
N ALA A 470 -65.18 -26.87 -2.71
CA ALA A 470 -64.34 -26.04 -3.56
C ALA A 470 -63.57 -24.97 -2.75
N ASP A 471 -64.20 -24.35 -1.76
CA ASP A 471 -63.54 -23.37 -0.86
C ASP A 471 -62.56 -24.05 0.11
N GLU A 472 -62.86 -25.26 0.60
CA GLU A 472 -61.90 -26.07 1.37
C GLU A 472 -60.72 -26.52 0.52
N ARG A 473 -60.96 -26.95 -0.73
CA ARG A 473 -59.88 -27.28 -1.68
C ARG A 473 -59.03 -26.06 -1.99
N LYS A 474 -59.63 -24.90 -2.25
CA LYS A 474 -58.87 -23.65 -2.45
C LYS A 474 -58.03 -23.29 -1.23
N LYS A 475 -58.58 -23.39 -0.01
CA LYS A 475 -57.81 -23.14 1.22
C LYS A 475 -56.67 -24.12 1.41
N LYS A 476 -56.89 -25.40 1.08
CA LYS A 476 -55.86 -26.44 1.16
C LYS A 476 -54.76 -26.24 0.12
N ASP A 477 -55.13 -25.98 -1.12
CA ASP A 477 -54.20 -25.74 -2.23
C ASP A 477 -53.39 -24.45 -2.01
N GLU A 478 -54.00 -23.40 -1.43
CA GLU A 478 -53.31 -22.16 -1.07
C GLU A 478 -52.38 -22.35 0.13
N ALA A 479 -52.76 -23.16 1.12
CA ALA A 479 -51.90 -23.53 2.24
C ALA A 479 -50.72 -24.41 1.80
N ASP A 480 -50.96 -25.40 0.94
CA ASP A 480 -49.94 -26.29 0.39
C ASP A 480 -48.98 -25.52 -0.53
N LYS A 481 -49.47 -24.57 -1.33
CA LYS A 481 -48.64 -23.65 -2.13
C LYS A 481 -47.77 -22.74 -1.24
N LYS A 482 -48.34 -22.18 -0.18
CA LYS A 482 -47.59 -21.32 0.76
C LYS A 482 -46.51 -22.10 1.52
N LYS A 483 -46.79 -23.35 1.88
CA LYS A 483 -45.83 -24.26 2.51
C LYS A 483 -44.72 -24.70 1.54
N PHE A 484 -45.06 -24.97 0.28
CA PHE A 484 -44.09 -25.26 -0.78
C PHE A 484 -43.17 -24.06 -1.06
N ASP A 485 -43.70 -22.85 -1.13
CA ASP A 485 -42.92 -21.63 -1.32
C ASP A 485 -42.02 -21.32 -0.10
N GLU A 486 -42.49 -21.60 1.11
CA GLU A 486 -41.69 -21.46 2.34
C GLU A 486 -40.56 -22.50 2.43
N ASP A 487 -40.84 -23.75 2.07
CA ASP A 487 -39.84 -24.82 2.03
C ASP A 487 -38.81 -24.58 0.89
N GLN A 488 -39.23 -24.03 -0.24
CA GLN A 488 -38.32 -23.60 -1.32
C GLN A 488 -37.41 -22.45 -0.87
N ARG A 489 -37.95 -21.46 -0.15
CA ARG A 489 -37.13 -20.37 0.42
C ARG A 489 -36.12 -20.88 1.44
N LYS A 490 -36.53 -21.78 2.34
CA LYS A 490 -35.60 -22.40 3.31
C LYS A 490 -34.50 -23.19 2.63
N ARG A 491 -34.83 -23.98 1.59
CA ARG A 491 -33.81 -24.71 0.80
C ARG A 491 -32.86 -23.78 0.06
N ASN A 492 -33.35 -22.70 -0.52
CA ASN A 492 -32.50 -21.71 -1.21
C ASN A 492 -31.59 -20.95 -0.24
N ASP A 493 -32.09 -20.58 0.94
CA ASP A 493 -31.29 -19.93 1.98
C ASP A 493 -30.23 -20.89 2.54
N GLU A 494 -30.57 -22.17 2.71
CA GLU A 494 -29.66 -23.21 3.18
C GLU A 494 -28.58 -23.56 2.14
N GLN A 495 -28.96 -23.62 0.85
CA GLN A 495 -28.00 -23.76 -0.26
C GLN A 495 -27.08 -22.54 -0.38
N ARG A 496 -27.61 -21.33 -0.19
CA ARG A 496 -26.80 -20.10 -0.20
C ARG A 496 -25.80 -20.09 0.95
N LYS A 497 -26.22 -20.51 2.14
CA LYS A 497 -25.33 -20.60 3.31
C LYS A 497 -24.25 -21.66 3.13
N GLN A 498 -24.59 -22.82 2.56
CA GLN A 498 -23.60 -23.85 2.19
C GLN A 498 -22.64 -23.37 1.11
N ALA A 499 -23.10 -22.56 0.14
CA ALA A 499 -22.23 -21.97 -0.88
C ALA A 499 -21.29 -20.91 -0.31
N GLU A 500 -21.77 -20.05 0.60
CA GLU A 500 -20.96 -19.04 1.29
C GLU A 500 -19.91 -19.69 2.21
N ASP A 501 -20.27 -20.75 2.94
CA ASP A 501 -19.32 -21.53 3.76
C ASP A 501 -18.28 -22.26 2.89
N ALA A 502 -18.69 -22.85 1.76
CA ALA A 502 -17.78 -23.49 0.81
C ALA A 502 -16.83 -22.49 0.13
N GLU A 503 -17.29 -21.26 -0.15
CA GLU A 503 -16.45 -20.19 -0.68
C GLU A 503 -15.44 -19.70 0.37
N ARG A 504 -15.86 -19.60 1.64
CA ARG A 504 -14.98 -19.25 2.76
C ARG A 504 -13.86 -20.27 2.95
N ASP A 505 -14.18 -21.56 2.87
CA ASP A 505 -13.18 -22.63 2.96
C ASP A 505 -12.25 -22.65 1.75
N ARG A 506 -12.75 -22.36 0.54
CA ARG A 506 -11.90 -22.19 -0.66
C ARG A 506 -10.93 -21.02 -0.51
N ARG A 507 -11.39 -19.86 -0.04
CA ARG A 507 -10.53 -18.69 0.20
C ARG A 507 -9.46 -18.98 1.24
N LYS A 508 -9.81 -19.71 2.31
CA LYS A 508 -8.84 -20.12 3.35
C LYS A 508 -7.78 -21.08 2.79
N LYS A 509 -8.18 -22.03 1.95
CA LYS A 509 -7.27 -22.95 1.27
C LYS A 509 -6.35 -22.22 0.28
N GLU A 510 -6.88 -21.29 -0.51
CA GLU A 510 -6.07 -20.45 -1.41
C GLU A 510 -5.06 -19.58 -0.67
N GLU A 511 -5.42 -19.04 0.50
CA GLU A 511 -4.52 -18.26 1.33
C GLU A 511 -3.39 -19.12 1.93
N ASP A 512 -3.72 -20.32 2.40
CA ASP A 512 -2.72 -21.28 2.91
C ASP A 512 -1.80 -21.80 1.78
N ASP A 513 -2.33 -22.03 0.59
CA ASP A 513 -1.54 -22.42 -0.59
C ASP A 513 -0.63 -21.27 -1.06
N ARG A 514 -1.08 -20.00 -0.98
CA ARG A 514 -0.23 -18.82 -1.22
C ARG A 514 0.90 -18.70 -0.21
N LYS A 515 0.63 -18.92 1.09
CA LYS A 515 1.66 -18.90 2.13
C LYS A 515 2.72 -19.98 1.91
N ARG A 516 2.31 -21.19 1.50
CA ARG A 516 3.25 -22.27 1.13
C ARG A 516 4.06 -21.93 -0.11
N ALA A 517 3.44 -21.35 -1.14
CA ALA A 517 4.14 -20.90 -2.34
C ALA A 517 5.16 -19.79 -2.05
N ASP A 518 4.84 -18.84 -1.18
CA ASP A 518 5.78 -17.80 -0.75
C ASP A 518 6.93 -18.37 0.10
N GLU A 519 6.65 -19.37 0.96
CA GLU A 519 7.69 -20.06 1.73
C GLU A 519 8.64 -20.85 0.81
N ASP A 520 8.13 -21.54 -0.20
CA ASP A 520 8.93 -22.27 -1.18
C ASP A 520 9.73 -21.31 -2.08
N ARG A 521 9.15 -20.16 -2.45
CA ARG A 521 9.85 -19.10 -3.18
C ARG A 521 10.99 -18.51 -2.35
N ARG A 522 10.80 -18.37 -1.04
CA ARG A 522 11.84 -17.92 -0.11
C ARG A 522 12.96 -18.94 0.03
N LYS A 523 12.63 -20.24 0.14
CA LYS A 523 13.63 -21.33 0.13
C LYS A 523 14.41 -21.36 -1.19
N GLN A 524 13.75 -21.20 -2.34
CA GLN A 524 14.43 -21.10 -3.63
C GLN A 524 15.34 -19.87 -3.74
N ALA A 525 14.94 -18.72 -3.19
CA ALA A 525 15.76 -17.52 -3.17
C ALA A 525 17.00 -17.69 -2.27
N ASP A 526 16.86 -18.34 -1.11
CA ASP A 526 17.98 -18.65 -0.22
C ASP A 526 18.95 -19.67 -0.86
N GLU A 527 18.43 -20.68 -1.56
CA GLU A 527 19.22 -21.65 -2.34
C GLU A 527 19.99 -20.96 -3.49
N GLN A 528 19.34 -20.06 -4.24
CA GLN A 528 19.98 -19.26 -5.29
C GLN A 528 21.05 -18.33 -4.72
N ARG A 529 20.83 -17.76 -3.54
CA ARG A 529 21.81 -16.91 -2.86
C ARG A 529 23.03 -17.73 -2.43
N LYS A 530 22.83 -18.94 -1.92
CA LYS A 530 23.92 -19.88 -1.59
C LYS A 530 24.72 -20.28 -2.83
N GLN A 531 24.06 -20.58 -3.95
CA GLN A 531 24.72 -20.87 -5.22
C GLN A 531 25.49 -19.65 -5.76
N ALA A 532 24.96 -18.43 -5.60
CA ALA A 532 25.64 -17.20 -5.99
C ALA A 532 26.87 -16.90 -5.11
N ASP A 533 26.80 -17.19 -3.82
CA ASP A 533 27.93 -17.04 -2.89
C ASP A 533 29.03 -18.08 -3.16
N ASP A 534 28.66 -19.33 -3.46
CA ASP A 534 29.61 -20.38 -3.86
C ASP A 534 30.24 -20.07 -5.23
N LYS A 535 29.47 -19.52 -6.17
CA LYS A 535 29.99 -19.01 -7.45
C LYS A 535 30.96 -17.85 -7.24
N ARG A 536 30.65 -16.90 -6.35
CA ARG A 536 31.57 -15.79 -5.99
C ARG A 536 32.88 -16.30 -5.40
N LYS A 537 32.83 -17.30 -4.51
CA LYS A 537 34.04 -17.92 -3.95
C LYS A 537 34.89 -18.58 -5.05
N LYS A 538 34.25 -19.26 -6.00
CA LYS A 538 34.94 -19.87 -7.14
C LYS A 538 35.54 -18.82 -8.07
N ASP A 539 34.78 -17.77 -8.40
CA ASP A 539 35.24 -16.66 -9.24
C ASP A 539 36.44 -15.92 -8.58
N ASP A 540 36.45 -15.77 -7.25
CA ASP A 540 37.58 -15.20 -6.49
C ASP A 540 38.81 -16.11 -6.47
N GLU A 541 38.64 -17.44 -6.37
CA GLU A 541 39.75 -18.39 -6.49
C GLU A 541 40.33 -18.42 -7.92
N ASP A 542 39.48 -18.44 -8.93
CA ASP A 542 39.89 -18.41 -10.34
C ASP A 542 40.60 -17.09 -10.68
N ARG A 543 40.16 -15.97 -10.09
CA ARG A 543 40.84 -14.68 -10.21
C ARG A 543 42.22 -14.67 -9.56
N LYS A 544 42.38 -15.29 -8.38
CA LYS A 544 43.69 -15.43 -7.74
C LYS A 544 44.65 -16.27 -8.59
N ARG A 545 44.16 -17.37 -9.19
CA ARG A 545 44.95 -18.20 -10.11
C ARG A 545 45.32 -17.44 -11.38
N ALA A 546 44.39 -16.68 -11.96
CA ALA A 546 44.65 -15.85 -13.14
C ALA A 546 45.69 -14.75 -12.87
N ASP A 547 45.64 -14.10 -11.69
CA ASP A 547 46.63 -13.11 -11.29
C ASP A 547 48.01 -13.75 -11.04
N GLU A 548 48.06 -14.96 -10.49
CA GLU A 548 49.31 -15.73 -10.32
C GLU A 548 49.91 -16.14 -11.67
N ASP A 549 49.11 -16.61 -12.62
CA ASP A 549 49.54 -16.96 -13.97
C ASP A 549 49.98 -15.72 -14.76
N ARG A 550 49.28 -14.59 -14.61
CA ARG A 550 49.68 -13.32 -15.22
C ARG A 550 51.02 -12.82 -14.68
N ARG A 551 51.30 -13.04 -13.39
CA ARG A 551 52.58 -12.73 -12.76
C ARG A 551 53.71 -13.63 -13.30
N LYS A 552 53.45 -14.93 -13.46
CA LYS A 552 54.39 -15.87 -14.11
C LYS A 552 54.67 -15.49 -15.55
N GLN A 553 53.64 -15.14 -16.34
CA GLN A 553 53.80 -14.67 -17.71
C GLN A 553 54.60 -13.36 -17.79
N ALA A 554 54.40 -12.42 -16.87
CA ALA A 554 55.16 -11.18 -16.81
C ALA A 554 56.64 -11.42 -16.46
N ASP A 555 56.93 -12.33 -15.54
CA ASP A 555 58.31 -12.72 -15.20
C ASP A 555 58.99 -13.47 -16.37
N GLU A 556 58.26 -14.32 -17.09
CA GLU A 556 58.72 -15.01 -18.30
C GLU A 556 59.03 -14.00 -19.43
N GLN A 557 58.13 -13.03 -19.67
CA GLN A 557 58.35 -11.95 -20.65
C GLN A 557 59.55 -11.08 -20.30
N ARG A 558 59.76 -10.80 -19.00
CA ARG A 558 60.92 -10.06 -18.53
C ARG A 558 62.21 -10.83 -18.77
N LYS A 559 62.21 -12.15 -18.54
CA LYS A 559 63.34 -13.03 -18.84
C LYS A 559 63.65 -13.09 -20.34
N GLN A 560 62.61 -13.18 -21.19
CA GLN A 560 62.77 -13.12 -22.65
C GLN A 560 63.29 -11.75 -23.11
N ALA A 561 62.86 -10.65 -22.50
CA ALA A 561 63.35 -9.31 -22.81
C ALA A 561 64.82 -9.13 -22.40
N ASP A 562 65.24 -9.70 -21.26
CA ASP A 562 66.64 -9.69 -20.81
C ASP A 562 67.53 -10.56 -21.70
N ASP A 563 67.05 -11.73 -22.13
CA ASP A 563 67.76 -12.60 -23.08
C ASP A 563 67.84 -11.96 -24.47
N LYS A 564 66.80 -11.24 -24.90
CA LYS A 564 66.83 -10.45 -26.14
C LYS A 564 67.84 -9.30 -26.03
N ARG A 565 67.88 -8.57 -24.91
CA ARG A 565 68.92 -7.54 -24.67
C ARG A 565 70.33 -8.11 -24.71
N ARG A 566 70.54 -9.31 -24.14
CA ARG A 566 71.84 -10.01 -24.21
C ARG A 566 72.22 -10.37 -25.65
N LYS A 567 71.27 -10.85 -26.46
CA LYS A 567 71.50 -11.10 -27.90
C LYS A 567 71.74 -9.81 -28.68
N ASP A 568 70.96 -8.76 -28.44
CA ASP A 568 71.14 -7.46 -29.08
C ASP A 568 72.52 -6.86 -28.74
N ASP A 569 73.02 -7.05 -27.51
CA ASP A 569 74.38 -6.65 -27.10
C ASP A 569 75.49 -7.52 -27.72
N GLU A 570 75.25 -8.83 -27.90
CA GLU A 570 76.16 -9.73 -28.63
C GLU A 570 76.22 -9.39 -30.13
N ASP A 571 75.08 -9.12 -30.75
CA ASP A 571 74.98 -8.71 -32.15
C ASP A 571 75.60 -7.33 -32.36
N ARG A 572 75.44 -6.41 -31.40
CA ARG A 572 76.13 -5.11 -31.40
C ARG A 572 77.66 -5.28 -31.31
N LYS A 573 78.15 -6.20 -30.47
CA LYS A 573 79.59 -6.54 -30.42
C LYS A 573 80.09 -7.12 -31.74
N ARG A 574 79.33 -7.98 -32.40
CA ARG A 574 79.68 -8.54 -33.73
C ARG A 574 79.69 -7.45 -34.81
N LEU A 575 78.71 -6.54 -34.79
CA LEU A 575 78.65 -5.36 -35.68
C LEU A 575 79.81 -4.39 -35.48
N ASP A 576 80.23 -4.17 -34.24
CA ASP A 576 81.40 -3.34 -33.93
C ASP A 576 82.72 -4.06 -34.30
N GLU A 577 82.78 -5.39 -34.20
CA GLU A 577 83.93 -6.20 -34.61
C GLU A 577 84.09 -6.26 -36.14
N ASP A 578 82.99 -6.34 -36.90
CA ASP A 578 83.00 -6.26 -38.37
C ASP A 578 83.32 -4.83 -38.88
N LYS A 579 82.83 -3.78 -38.19
CA LYS A 579 83.25 -2.39 -38.46
C LYS A 579 84.73 -2.17 -38.17
N ARG A 580 85.28 -2.82 -37.14
CA ARG A 580 86.69 -2.76 -36.79
C ARG A 580 87.58 -3.49 -37.81
N LYS A 581 87.13 -4.62 -38.34
CA LYS A 581 87.82 -5.32 -39.46
C LYS A 581 87.83 -4.48 -40.75
N GLN A 582 86.73 -3.80 -41.08
CA GLN A 582 86.69 -2.87 -42.22
C GLN A 582 87.58 -1.62 -42.00
N ALA A 583 87.69 -1.14 -40.76
CA ALA A 583 88.55 0.01 -40.41
C ALA A 583 90.06 -0.35 -40.38
N ASP A 584 90.41 -1.56 -39.94
CA ASP A 584 91.80 -2.05 -39.92
C ASP A 584 92.33 -2.33 -41.34
N GLU A 585 91.46 -2.67 -42.29
CA GLU A 585 91.84 -2.86 -43.70
C GLU A 585 92.13 -1.51 -44.42
N GLN A 586 91.48 -0.42 -43.99
CA GLN A 586 91.79 0.95 -44.45
C GLN A 586 93.03 1.55 -43.76
N ARG A 587 93.28 1.24 -42.48
CA ARG A 587 94.47 1.72 -41.74
C ARG A 587 95.77 1.03 -42.14
N LYS A 588 95.72 -0.21 -42.66
CA LYS A 588 96.90 -0.96 -43.12
C LYS A 588 97.54 -0.40 -44.41
N ARG A 589 96.96 0.62 -45.05
CA ARG A 589 97.55 1.32 -46.19
C ARG A 589 98.16 2.69 -45.85
N GLN A 590 98.08 3.15 -44.60
CA GLN A 590 98.51 4.51 -44.23
C GLN A 590 99.54 4.58 -43.09
N ASP A 591 99.96 3.47 -42.49
CA ASP A 591 100.89 3.46 -41.33
C ASP A 591 102.19 2.65 -41.54
N ASP A 592 102.57 2.34 -42.78
CA ASP A 592 103.90 1.77 -43.09
C ASP A 592 105.04 2.80 -43.05
N GLU A 593 104.76 4.09 -42.78
CA GLU A 593 105.77 5.16 -42.81
C GLU A 593 106.13 5.76 -41.45
N LYS A 594 105.52 5.32 -40.34
CA LYS A 594 105.82 5.86 -39.00
C LYS A 594 106.34 4.86 -37.99
N ARG A 595 106.71 3.67 -38.48
CA ARG A 595 107.28 2.57 -37.69
C ARG A 595 108.81 2.68 -37.63
N LYS A 596 109.34 3.77 -37.07
CA LYS A 596 110.77 3.90 -36.75
C LYS A 596 111.11 5.04 -35.76
N LYS A 597 110.43 5.13 -34.60
CA LYS A 597 110.96 5.95 -33.49
C LYS A 597 110.50 5.70 -32.05
N ASP A 598 109.60 4.77 -31.74
CA ASP A 598 109.07 4.63 -30.37
C ASP A 598 109.29 3.21 -29.78
N GLU A 599 110.48 2.65 -30.00
CA GLU A 599 110.86 1.30 -29.54
C GLU A 599 111.50 1.28 -28.13
N ASP A 600 111.85 2.44 -27.56
CA ASP A 600 112.59 2.51 -26.29
C ASP A 600 111.76 2.75 -25.01
N ASP A 601 110.46 3.08 -25.10
CA ASP A 601 109.63 3.35 -23.90
C ASP A 601 108.83 2.13 -23.39
N ARG A 602 108.87 0.98 -24.08
CA ARG A 602 108.02 -0.18 -23.76
C ARG A 602 108.58 -1.20 -22.77
N LYS A 603 109.84 -1.08 -22.35
CA LYS A 603 110.49 -2.07 -21.45
C LYS A 603 110.43 -1.76 -19.95
N ARG A 604 109.83 -0.65 -19.52
CA ARG A 604 109.78 -0.26 -18.09
C ARG A 604 108.40 -0.32 -17.42
N LEU A 605 107.33 -0.73 -18.11
CA LEU A 605 105.94 -0.68 -17.61
C LEU A 605 105.27 -2.05 -17.36
N ASP A 606 105.89 -3.17 -17.76
CA ASP A 606 105.27 -4.51 -17.64
C ASP A 606 105.62 -5.26 -16.33
N GLU A 607 106.63 -4.82 -15.58
CA GLU A 607 107.08 -5.52 -14.36
C GLU A 607 106.34 -5.06 -13.09
N ASP A 608 105.93 -3.78 -13.00
CA ASP A 608 105.15 -3.25 -11.86
C ASP A 608 103.68 -3.67 -11.89
N ARG A 609 103.12 -3.88 -13.09
CA ARG A 609 101.71 -4.22 -13.25
C ARG A 609 101.36 -5.63 -12.78
N ARG A 610 102.33 -6.55 -12.78
CA ARG A 610 102.15 -7.94 -12.33
C ARG A 610 102.22 -8.09 -10.81
N LYS A 611 103.04 -7.28 -10.13
CA LYS A 611 103.08 -7.24 -8.65
C LYS A 611 101.83 -6.59 -8.03
N GLN A 612 101.29 -5.54 -8.65
CA GLN A 612 100.05 -4.89 -8.17
C GLN A 612 98.79 -5.76 -8.34
N ALA A 613 98.76 -6.67 -9.32
CA ALA A 613 97.59 -7.53 -9.57
C ALA A 613 97.46 -8.69 -8.56
N ASP A 614 98.57 -9.32 -8.16
CA ASP A 614 98.55 -10.42 -7.17
C ASP A 614 98.30 -9.90 -5.74
N GLU A 615 98.76 -8.69 -5.43
CA GLU A 615 98.53 -8.04 -4.13
C GLU A 615 97.06 -7.58 -3.96
N GLN A 616 96.41 -7.13 -5.05
CA GLN A 616 94.98 -6.80 -5.06
C GLN A 616 94.08 -8.03 -4.89
N ARG A 617 94.47 -9.19 -5.44
CA ARG A 617 93.68 -10.43 -5.31
C ARG A 617 93.71 -10.98 -3.89
N LYS A 618 94.85 -10.88 -3.20
CA LYS A 618 94.99 -11.29 -1.79
C LYS A 618 94.19 -10.38 -0.84
N LYS A 619 94.15 -9.08 -1.12
CA LYS A 619 93.29 -8.12 -0.40
C LYS A 619 91.79 -8.40 -0.59
N GLN A 620 91.36 -8.75 -1.81
CA GLN A 620 89.95 -9.06 -2.08
C GLN A 620 89.46 -10.33 -1.39
N ASP A 621 90.29 -11.37 -1.28
CA ASP A 621 89.90 -12.61 -0.59
C ASP A 621 89.88 -12.45 0.95
N ASP A 622 90.79 -11.65 1.52
CA ASP A 622 90.77 -11.30 2.95
C ASP A 622 89.57 -10.38 3.29
N ASP A 623 89.26 -9.39 2.45
CA ASP A 623 88.08 -8.53 2.61
C ASP A 623 86.76 -9.33 2.54
N ARG A 624 86.71 -10.37 1.71
CA ARG A 624 85.55 -11.25 1.59
C ARG A 624 85.35 -12.13 2.83
N ARG A 625 86.43 -12.67 3.39
CA ARG A 625 86.38 -13.41 4.68
C ARG A 625 85.96 -12.50 5.83
N GLN A 626 86.48 -11.27 5.89
CA GLN A 626 86.07 -10.30 6.92
C GLN A 626 84.61 -9.85 6.76
N GLN A 627 84.10 -9.72 5.52
CA GLN A 627 82.68 -9.43 5.28
C GLN A 627 81.76 -10.57 5.69
N ASP A 628 82.14 -11.83 5.45
CA ASP A 628 81.33 -12.98 5.81
C ASP A 628 81.31 -13.25 7.33
N GLU A 629 82.42 -13.00 8.04
CA GLU A 629 82.44 -13.01 9.51
C GLU A 629 81.60 -11.86 10.11
N LYS A 630 81.67 -10.67 9.51
CA LYS A 630 80.85 -9.53 9.94
C LYS A 630 79.36 -9.78 9.74
N ARG A 631 78.97 -10.42 8.62
CA ARG A 631 77.58 -10.84 8.37
C ARG A 631 77.07 -11.85 9.39
N LYS A 632 77.88 -12.84 9.77
CA LYS A 632 77.51 -13.80 10.83
C LYS A 632 77.32 -13.12 12.18
N LYS A 633 78.22 -12.18 12.54
CA LYS A 633 78.11 -11.42 13.78
C LYS A 633 76.90 -10.48 13.78
N ASP A 634 76.64 -9.79 12.67
CA ASP A 634 75.47 -8.91 12.51
C ASP A 634 74.14 -9.69 12.57
N GLU A 635 74.12 -10.96 12.12
CA GLU A 635 72.95 -11.83 12.18
C GLU A 635 72.66 -12.36 13.59
N ASP A 636 73.71 -12.76 14.33
CA ASP A 636 73.59 -13.15 15.74
C ASP A 636 73.24 -11.96 16.65
N ASP A 637 73.80 -10.77 16.39
CA ASP A 637 73.45 -9.53 17.10
C ASP A 637 72.00 -9.10 16.79
N ARG A 638 71.51 -9.31 15.55
CA ARG A 638 70.10 -9.11 15.20
C ARG A 638 69.16 -10.02 15.97
N LYS A 639 69.49 -11.31 16.09
CA LYS A 639 68.67 -12.26 16.85
C LYS A 639 68.58 -11.88 18.33
N ARG A 640 69.69 -11.44 18.94
CA ARG A 640 69.71 -10.98 20.33
C ARG A 640 68.89 -9.70 20.51
N LEU A 641 68.99 -8.75 19.57
CA LEU A 641 68.19 -7.52 19.58
C LEU A 641 66.69 -7.78 19.41
N ASP A 642 66.31 -8.76 18.57
CA ASP A 642 64.90 -9.12 18.39
C ASP A 642 64.33 -9.86 19.60
N ASP A 643 65.11 -10.74 20.25
CA ASP A 643 64.71 -11.40 21.51
C ASP A 643 64.62 -10.41 22.68
N ASP A 644 65.54 -9.44 22.78
CA ASP A 644 65.48 -8.40 23.81
C ASP A 644 64.34 -7.40 23.55
N LYS A 645 64.06 -7.05 22.29
CA LYS A 645 62.87 -6.26 21.93
C LYS A 645 61.59 -7.00 22.26
N ARG A 646 61.55 -8.32 22.05
CA ARG A 646 60.38 -9.13 22.38
C ARG A 646 60.16 -9.19 23.90
N LYS A 647 61.22 -9.35 24.69
CA LYS A 647 61.15 -9.27 26.16
C LYS A 647 60.73 -7.89 26.67
N GLN A 648 61.25 -6.81 26.09
CA GLN A 648 60.84 -5.45 26.42
C GLN A 648 59.38 -5.19 26.05
N ALA A 649 58.91 -5.69 24.89
CA ALA A 649 57.53 -5.58 24.49
C ALA A 649 56.58 -6.38 25.40
N ASP A 650 56.97 -7.57 25.84
CA ASP A 650 56.18 -8.37 26.78
C ASP A 650 56.14 -7.75 28.19
N GLU A 651 57.26 -7.19 28.67
CA GLU A 651 57.25 -6.40 29.92
C GLU A 651 56.40 -5.13 29.80
N GLN A 652 56.48 -4.43 28.67
CA GLN A 652 55.69 -3.23 28.44
C GLN A 652 54.19 -3.55 28.39
N ARG A 653 53.79 -4.64 27.71
CA ARG A 653 52.41 -5.14 27.72
C ARG A 653 51.94 -5.47 29.13
N LYS A 654 52.79 -6.09 29.95
CA LYS A 654 52.45 -6.45 31.34
C LYS A 654 52.23 -5.21 32.22
N ARG A 655 53.03 -4.15 32.03
CA ARG A 655 52.85 -2.85 32.71
C ARG A 655 51.62 -2.12 32.21
N GLU A 656 51.38 -2.11 30.91
CA GLU A 656 50.19 -1.51 30.29
C GLU A 656 48.90 -2.21 30.77
N ASP A 657 48.90 -3.54 30.90
CA ASP A 657 47.76 -4.29 31.45
C ASP A 657 47.55 -4.02 32.95
N GLU A 658 48.62 -3.86 33.73
CA GLU A 658 48.53 -3.51 35.15
C GLU A 658 48.00 -2.08 35.35
N ASP A 659 48.49 -1.12 34.58
CA ASP A 659 48.02 0.27 34.60
C ASP A 659 46.58 0.38 34.11
N ARG A 660 46.21 -0.41 33.09
CA ARG A 660 44.83 -0.50 32.60
C ARG A 660 43.90 -1.06 33.67
N ARG A 661 44.36 -2.04 34.45
CA ARG A 661 43.59 -2.60 35.57
C ARG A 661 43.42 -1.59 36.71
N LYS A 662 44.46 -0.86 37.07
CA LYS A 662 44.38 0.25 38.06
C LYS A 662 43.43 1.36 37.59
N GLN A 663 43.54 1.78 36.32
CA GLN A 663 42.62 2.78 35.75
C GLN A 663 41.17 2.30 35.72
N ALA A 664 40.93 1.00 35.48
CA ALA A 664 39.59 0.43 35.51
C ALA A 664 39.01 0.40 36.93
N ASP A 665 39.82 0.05 37.94
CA ASP A 665 39.41 0.06 39.35
C ASP A 665 39.16 1.49 39.87
N ASP A 666 40.00 2.46 39.49
CA ASP A 666 39.80 3.88 39.82
C ASP A 666 38.55 4.46 39.13
N GLN A 667 38.30 4.09 37.87
CA GLN A 667 37.05 4.46 37.18
C GLN A 667 35.83 3.84 37.84
N ARG A 668 35.91 2.58 38.28
CA ARG A 668 34.82 1.91 39.00
C ARG A 668 34.51 2.60 40.32
N LYS A 669 35.54 3.00 41.07
CA LYS A 669 35.39 3.74 42.32
C LYS A 669 34.77 5.13 42.11
N LYS A 670 35.23 5.85 41.08
CA LYS A 670 34.66 7.14 40.69
C LYS A 670 33.20 7.03 40.24
N GLN A 671 32.83 5.98 39.50
CA GLN A 671 31.44 5.72 39.12
C GLN A 671 30.56 5.39 40.33
N GLU A 672 31.11 4.71 41.34
CA GLU A 672 30.38 4.41 42.57
C GLU A 672 30.15 5.68 43.40
N ASP A 673 31.15 6.55 43.52
CA ASP A 673 31.02 7.85 44.19
C ASP A 673 30.05 8.80 43.46
N ASP A 674 30.10 8.84 42.12
CA ASP A 674 29.16 9.62 41.29
C ASP A 674 27.72 9.10 41.45
N ARG A 675 27.52 7.78 41.58
CA ARG A 675 26.19 7.19 41.87
C ARG A 675 25.68 7.60 43.24
N ARG A 676 26.52 7.57 44.27
CA ARG A 676 26.15 8.01 45.63
C ARG A 676 25.74 9.49 45.63
N GLN A 677 26.50 10.35 44.94
CA GLN A 677 26.17 11.76 44.80
C GLN A 677 24.87 12.00 44.02
N GLN A 678 24.57 11.18 43.01
CA GLN A 678 23.29 11.25 42.29
C GLN A 678 22.11 10.80 43.15
N ASP A 679 22.29 9.75 43.96
CA ASP A 679 21.25 9.26 44.86
C ASP A 679 20.94 10.28 45.97
N ASP A 680 21.96 10.96 46.52
CA ASP A 680 21.76 12.03 47.50
C ASP A 680 21.08 13.26 46.88
N LYS A 681 21.44 13.64 45.65
CA LYS A 681 20.74 14.70 44.90
C LYS A 681 19.29 14.33 44.59
N ARG A 682 19.00 13.06 44.30
CA ARG A 682 17.62 12.57 44.09
C ARG A 682 16.80 12.67 45.36
N LYS A 683 17.35 12.24 46.51
CA LYS A 683 16.67 12.39 47.80
C LYS A 683 16.36 13.85 48.11
N GLN A 684 17.32 14.75 47.87
CA GLN A 684 17.11 16.18 48.08
C GLN A 684 16.04 16.76 47.14
N ALA A 685 16.05 16.37 45.86
CA ALA A 685 15.02 16.79 44.90
C ALA A 685 13.62 16.26 45.25
N ASP A 686 13.52 15.03 45.77
CA ASP A 686 12.25 14.46 46.22
C ASP A 686 11.71 15.18 47.46
N GLU A 687 12.57 15.58 48.40
CA GLU A 687 12.19 16.42 49.55
C GLU A 687 11.74 17.82 49.13
N ASP A 688 12.47 18.48 48.22
CA ASP A 688 12.11 19.80 47.70
C ASP A 688 10.80 19.75 46.91
N ARG A 689 10.58 18.68 46.13
CA ARG A 689 9.32 18.45 45.43
C ARG A 689 8.16 18.28 46.40
N LYS A 690 8.35 17.53 47.49
CA LYS A 690 7.32 17.35 48.52
C LYS A 690 6.94 18.68 49.18
N ARG A 691 7.92 19.55 49.46
CA ARG A 691 7.68 20.91 49.99
C ARG A 691 6.92 21.78 49.00
N LEU A 692 7.29 21.74 47.72
CA LEU A 692 6.60 22.48 46.66
C LEU A 692 5.15 22.02 46.47
N ASP A 693 4.89 20.72 46.57
CA ASP A 693 3.54 20.17 46.47
C ASP A 693 2.68 20.55 47.68
N ASP A 694 3.25 20.55 48.90
CA ASP A 694 2.58 21.04 50.11
C ASP A 694 2.27 22.55 50.04
N ASP A 695 3.19 23.38 49.53
CA ASP A 695 2.97 24.81 49.35
C ASP A 695 1.94 25.11 48.26
N LYS A 696 1.95 24.36 47.15
CA LYS A 696 0.90 24.45 46.12
C LYS A 696 -0.46 24.06 46.69
N ARG A 697 -0.53 23.03 47.53
CA ARG A 697 -1.78 22.63 48.18
C ARG A 697 -2.32 23.72 49.09
N LYS A 698 -1.47 24.37 49.89
CA LYS A 698 -1.86 25.53 50.71
C LYS A 698 -2.35 26.70 49.86
N GLN A 699 -1.66 27.02 48.77
CA GLN A 699 -2.08 28.10 47.85
C GLN A 699 -3.42 27.77 47.18
N ALA A 700 -3.64 26.52 46.79
CA ALA A 700 -4.91 26.07 46.22
C ALA A 700 -6.07 26.17 47.23
N ASP A 701 -5.84 25.78 48.49
CA ASP A 701 -6.84 25.91 49.56
C ASP A 701 -7.16 27.38 49.87
N GLU A 702 -6.15 28.27 49.88
CA GLU A 702 -6.38 29.71 50.02
C GLU A 702 -7.13 30.32 48.83
N GLN A 703 -6.80 29.93 47.59
CA GLN A 703 -7.54 30.37 46.41
C GLN A 703 -8.99 29.91 46.44
N ARG A 704 -9.23 28.66 46.84
CA ARG A 704 -10.58 28.10 46.98
C ARG A 704 -11.39 28.88 48.02
N LYS A 705 -10.79 29.22 49.15
CA LYS A 705 -11.44 30.03 50.19
C LYS A 705 -11.80 31.44 49.70
N ARG A 706 -10.88 32.09 48.96
CA ARG A 706 -11.16 33.40 48.33
C ARG A 706 -12.31 33.32 47.31
N GLN A 707 -12.33 32.28 46.49
CA GLN A 707 -13.42 32.07 45.52
C GLN A 707 -14.77 31.82 46.20
N GLU A 708 -14.80 31.07 47.30
CA GLU A 708 -16.02 30.87 48.10
C GLU A 708 -16.51 32.18 48.73
N ASP A 709 -15.60 33.00 49.27
CA ASP A 709 -15.93 34.32 49.82
C ASP A 709 -16.45 35.30 48.75
N ASP A 710 -15.84 35.31 47.56
CA ASP A 710 -16.28 36.14 46.43
C ASP A 710 -17.64 35.68 45.88
N GLN A 711 -17.89 34.38 45.79
CA GLN A 711 -19.21 33.84 45.42
C GLN A 711 -20.29 34.24 46.44
N ARG A 712 -19.95 34.22 47.73
CA ARG A 712 -20.87 34.64 48.79
C ARG A 712 -21.21 36.12 48.69
N LYS A 713 -20.23 36.99 48.42
CA LYS A 713 -20.46 38.42 48.15
C LYS A 713 -21.35 38.63 46.93
N GLN A 714 -21.08 37.94 45.82
CA GLN A 714 -21.90 38.04 44.61
C GLN A 714 -23.35 37.59 44.85
N ALA A 715 -23.56 36.57 45.69
CA ALA A 715 -24.90 36.11 46.06
C ALA A 715 -25.65 37.15 46.92
N ASP A 716 -24.96 37.80 47.85
CA ASP A 716 -25.55 38.87 48.67
C ASP A 716 -25.86 40.12 47.82
N ASP A 717 -24.98 40.51 46.91
CA ASP A 717 -25.22 41.62 45.97
C ASP A 717 -26.42 41.34 45.05
N ARG A 718 -26.58 40.09 44.58
CA ARG A 718 -27.77 39.68 43.80
C ARG A 718 -29.04 39.78 44.63
N ARG A 719 -29.03 39.35 45.90
CA ARG A 719 -30.19 39.48 46.79
C ARG A 719 -30.60 40.95 46.97
N GLN A 720 -29.63 41.84 47.16
CA GLN A 720 -29.89 43.28 47.26
C GLN A 720 -30.46 43.86 45.96
N GLN A 721 -29.95 43.43 44.80
CA GLN A 721 -30.51 43.83 43.51
C GLN A 721 -31.94 43.33 43.30
N ASP A 722 -32.25 42.10 43.70
CA ASP A 722 -33.59 41.53 43.58
C ASP A 722 -34.59 42.24 44.52
N GLU A 723 -34.17 42.61 45.73
CA GLU A 723 -34.99 43.44 46.63
C GLU A 723 -35.24 44.83 46.03
N LYS A 724 -34.21 45.45 45.46
CA LYS A 724 -34.36 46.74 44.78
C LYS A 724 -35.33 46.64 43.59
N ARG A 725 -35.22 45.60 42.77
CA ARG A 725 -36.14 45.33 41.65
C ARG A 725 -37.57 45.14 42.11
N LYS A 726 -37.81 44.40 43.20
CA LYS A 726 -39.15 44.24 43.77
C LYS A 726 -39.76 45.58 44.18
N LYS A 727 -38.95 46.45 44.79
CA LYS A 727 -39.38 47.80 45.17
C LYS A 727 -39.68 48.67 43.95
N ASP A 728 -38.82 48.64 42.95
CA ASP A 728 -39.01 49.39 41.69
C ASP A 728 -40.28 48.90 40.95
N ASP A 729 -40.58 47.59 40.96
CA ASP A 729 -41.80 47.02 40.38
C ASP A 729 -43.07 47.41 41.15
N GLU A 730 -43.01 47.49 42.48
CA GLU A 730 -44.13 48.00 43.30
C GLU A 730 -44.40 49.49 43.03
N ASP A 731 -43.34 50.31 42.97
CA ASP A 731 -43.45 51.73 42.66
C ASP A 731 -44.00 51.95 41.24
N ARG A 732 -43.56 51.12 40.27
CA ARG A 732 -44.10 51.14 38.90
C ARG A 732 -45.58 50.78 38.85
N LYS A 733 -46.02 49.75 39.59
CA LYS A 733 -47.45 49.39 39.67
C LYS A 733 -48.29 50.53 40.23
N ARG A 734 -47.80 51.22 41.27
CA ARG A 734 -48.48 52.40 41.83
C ARG A 734 -48.61 53.52 40.80
N LEU A 735 -47.54 53.81 40.07
CA LEU A 735 -47.54 54.81 39.00
C LEU A 735 -48.49 54.45 37.85
N ASP A 736 -48.57 53.18 37.46
CA ASP A 736 -49.46 52.73 36.40
C ASP A 736 -50.93 52.78 36.84
N ASP A 737 -51.25 52.45 38.10
CA ASP A 737 -52.58 52.61 38.68
C ASP A 737 -53.01 54.08 38.74
N ASP A 738 -52.11 54.98 39.14
CA ASP A 738 -52.40 56.43 39.17
C ASP A 738 -52.59 57.00 37.76
N LYS A 739 -51.77 56.58 36.79
CA LYS A 739 -51.97 56.94 35.37
C LYS A 739 -53.29 56.42 34.84
N ARG A 740 -53.70 55.20 35.22
CA ARG A 740 -54.97 54.63 34.80
C ARG A 740 -56.16 55.43 35.35
N LYS A 741 -56.10 55.84 36.62
CA LYS A 741 -57.12 56.73 37.21
C LYS A 741 -57.18 58.08 36.49
N GLN A 742 -56.03 58.69 36.19
CA GLN A 742 -55.99 59.95 35.43
C GLN A 742 -56.53 59.79 34.01
N ALA A 743 -56.24 58.68 33.34
CA ALA A 743 -56.74 58.38 32.00
C ALA A 743 -58.26 58.16 32.02
N ASP A 744 -58.81 57.45 33.00
CA ASP A 744 -60.26 57.26 33.16
C ASP A 744 -60.97 58.59 33.43
N GLU A 745 -60.40 59.48 34.25
CA GLU A 745 -60.93 60.84 34.45
C GLU A 745 -60.87 61.69 33.17
N GLN A 746 -59.76 61.66 32.43
CA GLN A 746 -59.65 62.37 31.15
C GLN A 746 -60.64 61.84 30.12
N ARG A 747 -60.80 60.51 30.05
CA ARG A 747 -61.74 59.88 29.13
C ARG A 747 -63.17 60.26 29.44
N LYS A 748 -63.54 60.32 30.72
CA LYS A 748 -64.88 60.78 31.15
C LYS A 748 -65.13 62.23 30.75
N ARG A 749 -64.15 63.12 30.93
CA ARG A 749 -64.24 64.51 30.46
C ARG A 749 -64.37 64.61 28.94
N GLN A 750 -63.59 63.83 28.19
CA GLN A 750 -63.67 63.79 26.73
C GLN A 750 -65.00 63.24 26.22
N GLU A 751 -65.57 62.21 26.86
CA GLU A 751 -66.89 61.68 26.51
C GLU A 751 -68.00 62.71 26.79
N ASP A 752 -67.92 63.44 27.90
CA ASP A 752 -68.86 64.54 28.20
C ASP A 752 -68.75 65.69 27.18
N ASP A 753 -67.53 66.06 26.78
CA ASP A 753 -67.29 67.10 25.76
C ASP A 753 -67.70 66.64 24.35
N GLN A 754 -67.42 65.40 23.97
CA GLN A 754 -67.87 64.81 22.70
C GLN A 754 -69.39 64.75 22.64
N ARG A 755 -70.06 64.42 23.74
CA ARG A 755 -71.52 64.39 23.79
C ARG A 755 -72.11 65.77 23.57
N LYS A 756 -71.52 66.81 24.16
CA LYS A 756 -71.89 68.22 23.89
C LYS A 756 -71.66 68.60 22.42
N GLN A 757 -70.50 68.24 21.85
CA GLN A 757 -70.19 68.54 20.45
C GLN A 757 -71.09 67.77 19.48
N ALA A 758 -71.45 66.52 19.77
CA ALA A 758 -72.36 65.73 18.97
C ALA A 758 -73.78 66.32 18.98
N ASP A 759 -74.26 66.80 20.13
CA ASP A 759 -75.54 67.49 20.22
C ASP A 759 -75.54 68.80 19.42
N GLU A 760 -74.43 69.56 19.42
CA GLU A 760 -74.28 70.74 18.56
C GLU A 760 -74.16 70.41 17.07
N GLN A 761 -73.38 69.39 16.70
CA GLN A 761 -73.23 68.94 15.31
C GLN A 761 -74.54 68.40 14.75
N ARG A 762 -75.33 67.69 15.55
CA ARG A 762 -76.64 67.17 15.13
C ARG A 762 -77.59 68.33 14.82
N LYS A 763 -77.59 69.39 15.65
CA LYS A 763 -78.30 70.64 15.34
C LYS A 763 -77.82 71.27 14.01
N ARG A 764 -76.50 71.35 13.78
CA ARG A 764 -75.95 71.91 12.53
C ARG A 764 -76.23 71.07 11.29
N GLN A 765 -76.18 69.73 11.39
CA GLN A 765 -76.45 68.84 10.26
C GLN A 765 -77.92 68.83 9.87
N GLU A 766 -78.84 68.95 10.83
CA GLU A 766 -80.25 69.17 10.55
C GLU A 766 -80.47 70.50 9.80
N ASP A 767 -79.72 71.55 10.15
CA ASP A 767 -79.74 72.83 9.43
C ASP A 767 -79.09 72.74 8.01
N ASP A 768 -78.00 72.00 7.84
CA ASP A 768 -77.26 71.90 6.57
C ASP A 768 -77.87 70.89 5.57
N GLN A 769 -78.49 69.80 6.02
CA GLN A 769 -79.28 68.93 5.12
C GLN A 769 -80.47 69.70 4.53
N ARG A 770 -81.06 70.61 5.31
CA ARG A 770 -82.05 71.57 4.81
C ARG A 770 -81.47 72.42 3.67
N LYS A 771 -80.21 72.86 3.74
CA LYS A 771 -79.56 73.66 2.68
C LYS A 771 -79.08 72.85 1.46
N GLN A 772 -78.55 71.64 1.64
CA GLN A 772 -78.01 70.86 0.51
C GLN A 772 -79.10 70.21 -0.35
N SER A 773 -80.25 69.89 0.25
CA SER A 773 -81.43 69.51 -0.54
C SER A 773 -81.90 70.64 -1.46
N ASP A 774 -81.67 71.90 -1.06
CA ASP A 774 -81.91 73.08 -1.90
C ASP A 774 -80.83 73.27 -2.99
N GLU A 775 -79.55 72.92 -2.74
CA GLU A 775 -78.44 73.10 -3.70
C GLU A 775 -78.28 71.98 -4.74
N LYS A 776 -78.53 70.70 -4.42
CA LYS A 776 -78.42 69.60 -5.40
C LYS A 776 -79.39 69.81 -6.58
N ARG A 777 -80.54 70.41 -6.29
CA ARG A 777 -81.51 70.84 -7.30
C ARG A 777 -80.92 71.83 -8.32
N LYS A 778 -79.91 72.63 -7.96
CA LYS A 778 -79.27 73.60 -8.86
C LYS A 778 -78.20 72.99 -9.78
N LYS A 779 -77.44 72.00 -9.32
CA LYS A 779 -76.26 71.51 -10.06
C LYS A 779 -76.60 70.47 -11.15
N ASP A 780 -77.64 69.67 -10.92
CA ASP A 780 -78.16 68.75 -11.95
C ASP A 780 -78.65 69.51 -13.21
N GLU A 781 -78.91 70.82 -13.10
CA GLU A 781 -79.26 71.69 -14.22
C GLU A 781 -78.04 72.13 -15.06
N ASP A 782 -76.88 72.33 -14.44
CA ASP A 782 -75.71 72.93 -15.11
C ASP A 782 -74.88 71.90 -15.90
N GLU A 783 -74.72 70.68 -15.39
CA GLU A 783 -73.87 69.65 -15.99
C GLU A 783 -74.42 69.08 -17.31
N LYS A 784 -75.72 69.32 -17.58
CA LYS A 784 -76.37 68.93 -18.84
C LYS A 784 -75.91 69.73 -20.06
N LYS A 785 -75.18 70.84 -19.92
CA LYS A 785 -75.04 71.79 -21.04
C LYS A 785 -73.68 71.88 -21.72
N ASN A 786 -72.55 71.75 -21.04
CA ASN A 786 -71.27 72.13 -21.67
C ASN A 786 -70.44 70.98 -22.28
N LYS A 787 -71.01 69.76 -22.38
CA LYS A 787 -70.52 68.73 -23.32
C LYS A 787 -71.02 69.05 -24.74
N LYS A 788 -70.34 69.97 -25.44
CA LYS A 788 -70.46 70.10 -26.90
C LYS A 788 -69.22 70.73 -27.53
#